data_AF-A0A416I1C0-F1
#
_entry.id   AF-A0A416I1C0-F1
#
_cell.length_a   1.000
_cell.length_b   1.000
_cell.length_c   1.000
_cell.angle_alpha   90.00
_cell.angle_beta   90.00
_cell.angle_gamma   90.00
#
_symmetry.space_group_name_H-M   'P 1'
#
loop_
_entity.id
_entity.type
_entity.pdbx_description
1 polymer ?
#
loop_
_entity_poly.entity_id
_entity_poly.type
_entity_poly.pdbx_seq_one_letter_code
_entity_poly.pdbx_strand_id
1 'polypeptide(L)'
;MGMIKGIKFQKKYWFIIFLVEILILLVGSWGYGRKEHISLSFTQDDLSYDNGESGAYLDTTSSRAYIASEEFVLPKGMYTVSIDYEYSDPVIFSLSYIDGRYDSNASADIPARITNNSTCIFRVSHSNRPMQVRGRLRGDASEGCYLLIKNIRITDSPVAVRNFVIHLFFVLCIINIIVFLALYRNKIRIDEENGRIFRALIVLTFIVSIPLMVDYLLSGHDLPFHLMRIEGLKAGLLSRVFPVRIQPDWLNGHGYAASVFYGDVFLYIPAILRIFGITVQNVYKLYVLLVNIATIFISYYCFSKMSTKKCGLICAALYSLNIYRLTCLYIRAAVGEYTAMVFLPVVLYGLWKVYTLPEDNKEHKQSWVTIAAGYTGIILSHMISCELVALFTVLTCLLLWKSTFSKKNFWVLFKAVVAIVLLNLWFIVPVMDYLSSAVYVINDPDMYTPYRLDERAAYPSQLFMNIYGVTGSMQYSAGTQNEMPMTLGSSYLLLFVAWFIWGTERTTEKDTNKKEVWLCILLGIFSLVFATYLFPYTALANIFPILEFPERSLQYPWRFLSVAALFFTWLACLFFRNKRIELKKKYAVAVIVVLVAVWQGISFMSQILNEKSPYRIYQEGNFTTCEVMNGEYLPIDSDIEDYVNKLTYDVSKIKVDFWNRYYNSIELKLTNMAQEIQQIEIPILYYKGYKAEINGGGQLGINAGTSGRISMNIPAGFNDTVLISFKEPWYWRCSEIVSFMAYMFLIWTIIFKWRESRGNYDRKN
;
A
#
# COMPACT_ATOMS: atom_id res chain seq x y z
N MET A 1 -23.54 19.67 4.29
CA MET A 1 -24.45 18.70 3.68
C MET A 1 -25.68 18.59 4.57
N GLY A 2 -26.70 19.43 4.32
CA GLY A 2 -27.96 19.46 5.08
C GLY A 2 -29.03 18.63 4.37
N MET A 3 -28.73 17.36 4.07
CA MET A 3 -29.51 16.51 3.14
C MET A 3 -30.33 15.40 3.81
N ILE A 4 -30.56 15.48 5.11
CA ILE A 4 -31.40 14.51 5.82
C ILE A 4 -32.46 15.30 6.59
N LYS A 5 -33.67 15.44 6.03
CA LYS A 5 -34.85 15.73 6.88
C LYS A 5 -34.92 14.61 7.90
N GLY A 6 -34.88 14.97 9.19
CA GLY A 6 -34.65 14.07 10.32
C GLY A 6 -35.15 12.65 10.10
N ILE A 7 -34.26 11.77 9.62
CA ILE A 7 -34.52 10.34 9.63
C ILE A 7 -34.60 9.97 11.11
N LYS A 8 -35.81 9.80 11.63
CA LYS A 8 -36.03 9.12 12.91
C LYS A 8 -35.61 7.67 12.69
N PHE A 9 -34.32 7.42 12.90
CA PHE A 9 -33.74 6.09 12.86
C PHE A 9 -34.44 5.30 13.97
N GLN A 10 -35.26 4.32 13.60
CA GLN A 10 -35.91 3.47 14.57
C GLN A 10 -34.87 2.51 15.12
N LYS A 11 -34.06 2.99 16.08
CA LYS A 11 -32.90 2.29 16.67
C LYS A 11 -33.25 0.86 17.09
N LYS A 12 -34.47 0.63 17.55
CA LYS A 12 -34.99 -0.69 17.94
C LYS A 12 -34.94 -1.72 16.80
N TYR A 13 -35.39 -1.38 15.59
CA TYR A 13 -35.38 -2.33 14.47
C TYR A 13 -33.98 -2.64 13.98
N TRP A 14 -33.12 -1.63 13.88
CA TRP A 14 -31.72 -1.83 13.47
C TRP A 14 -30.92 -2.60 14.52
N PHE A 15 -31.22 -2.41 15.81
CA PHE A 15 -30.63 -3.23 16.87
C PHE A 15 -31.08 -4.70 16.79
N ILE A 16 -32.36 -4.95 16.49
CA ILE A 16 -32.87 -6.31 16.25
C ILE A 16 -32.22 -6.94 15.02
N ILE A 17 -32.13 -6.22 13.89
CA ILE A 17 -31.43 -6.69 12.68
C ILE A 17 -29.99 -7.08 13.02
N PHE A 18 -29.26 -6.21 13.72
CA PHE A 18 -27.89 -6.48 14.14
C PHE A 18 -27.76 -7.74 15.01
N LEU A 19 -28.67 -7.96 15.97
CA LEU A 19 -28.68 -9.18 16.78
C LEU A 19 -28.99 -10.43 15.96
N VAL A 20 -29.94 -10.35 15.02
CA VAL A 20 -30.26 -11.46 14.09
C VAL A 20 -29.06 -11.77 13.20
N GLU A 21 -28.35 -10.78 12.71
CA GLU A 21 -27.14 -10.96 11.90
C GLU A 21 -26.01 -11.62 12.68
N ILE A 22 -25.80 -11.23 13.94
CA ILE A 22 -24.85 -11.93 14.84
C ILE A 22 -25.24 -13.40 14.98
N LEU A 23 -26.53 -13.69 15.20
CA LEU A 23 -27.01 -15.07 15.32
C LEU A 23 -26.78 -15.85 14.01
N ILE A 24 -27.07 -15.25 12.85
CA ILE A 24 -26.81 -15.85 11.53
C ILE A 24 -25.31 -16.15 11.35
N LEU A 25 -24.43 -15.23 11.73
CA LEU A 25 -22.98 -15.43 11.64
C LEU A 25 -22.51 -16.56 12.58
N LEU A 26 -23.03 -16.63 13.81
CA LEU A 26 -22.68 -17.67 14.78
C LEU A 26 -23.17 -19.05 14.35
N VAL A 27 -24.45 -19.17 13.96
CA VAL A 27 -25.05 -20.43 13.49
C VAL A 27 -24.39 -20.87 12.18
N GLY A 28 -24.15 -19.93 11.26
CA GLY A 28 -23.44 -20.21 10.01
C GLY A 28 -22.01 -20.70 10.24
N SER A 29 -21.27 -20.05 11.15
CA SER A 29 -19.92 -20.47 11.55
C SER A 29 -19.92 -21.87 12.14
N TRP A 30 -20.83 -22.14 13.09
CA TRP A 30 -20.97 -23.44 13.74
C TRP A 30 -21.35 -24.55 12.75
N GLY A 31 -22.28 -24.28 11.84
CA GLY A 31 -22.69 -25.23 10.81
C GLY A 31 -21.55 -25.54 9.82
N TYR A 32 -20.80 -24.52 9.39
CA TYR A 32 -19.66 -24.72 8.49
C TYR A 32 -18.54 -25.51 9.17
N GLY A 33 -18.29 -25.28 10.46
CA GLY A 33 -17.27 -25.98 11.24
C GLY A 33 -17.56 -27.47 11.50
N ARG A 34 -18.77 -27.96 11.19
CA ARG A 34 -19.17 -29.38 11.35
C ARG A 34 -19.08 -30.20 10.06
N LYS A 35 -18.55 -29.63 8.98
CA LYS A 35 -18.29 -30.41 7.76
C LYS A 35 -17.31 -31.55 8.05
N GLU A 36 -17.49 -32.66 7.35
CA GLU A 36 -16.57 -33.79 7.44
C GLU A 36 -15.15 -33.33 7.11
N HIS A 37 -14.22 -33.71 7.99
CA HIS A 37 -12.84 -33.33 7.84
C HIS A 37 -12.18 -34.14 6.73
N ILE A 38 -11.58 -33.44 5.77
CA ILE A 38 -10.85 -34.06 4.66
C ILE A 38 -9.37 -34.06 4.99
N SER A 39 -8.76 -35.24 4.89
CA SER A 39 -7.32 -35.43 5.03
C SER A 39 -6.87 -36.47 3.99
N LEU A 40 -6.20 -36.01 2.94
CA LEU A 40 -5.55 -36.86 1.95
C LEU A 40 -4.04 -36.87 2.23
N SER A 41 -3.39 -38.03 2.07
CA SER A 41 -1.94 -38.16 2.16
C SER A 41 -1.46 -39.03 1.02
N PHE A 42 -0.42 -38.59 0.33
CA PHE A 42 0.25 -39.30 -0.75
C PHE A 42 1.71 -39.51 -0.33
N THR A 43 2.06 -40.77 -0.08
CA THR A 43 3.42 -41.22 0.20
C THR A 43 4.18 -41.43 -1.10
N GLN A 44 5.46 -41.82 -1.04
CA GLN A 44 6.28 -42.02 -2.24
C GLN A 44 5.71 -43.08 -3.19
N ASP A 45 5.01 -44.07 -2.67
CA ASP A 45 4.39 -45.14 -3.46
C ASP A 45 3.21 -44.62 -4.29
N ASP A 46 2.58 -43.52 -3.86
CA ASP A 46 1.44 -42.88 -4.50
C ASP A 46 1.87 -41.80 -5.52
N LEU A 47 3.18 -41.71 -5.82
CA LEU A 47 3.75 -40.72 -6.75
C LEU A 47 4.14 -41.36 -8.08
N SER A 48 3.92 -40.61 -9.15
CA SER A 48 4.25 -41.01 -10.52
C SER A 48 4.89 -39.89 -11.31
N TYR A 49 5.65 -40.24 -12.33
CA TYR A 49 6.19 -39.30 -13.31
C TYR A 49 5.16 -38.93 -14.37
N ASP A 50 5.49 -37.97 -15.23
CA ASP A 50 4.64 -37.51 -16.34
C ASP A 50 4.29 -38.59 -17.37
N ASN A 51 5.09 -39.66 -17.44
CA ASN A 51 4.83 -40.85 -18.26
C ASN A 51 3.96 -41.93 -17.57
N GLY A 52 3.57 -41.71 -16.30
CA GLY A 52 2.76 -42.63 -15.50
C GLY A 52 3.55 -43.73 -14.76
N GLU A 53 4.87 -43.80 -14.91
CA GLU A 53 5.70 -44.71 -14.10
C GLU A 53 5.78 -44.24 -12.65
N SER A 54 5.76 -45.17 -11.69
CA SER A 54 5.92 -44.84 -10.27
C SER A 54 7.32 -44.25 -10.00
N GLY A 55 7.36 -43.19 -9.20
CA GLY A 55 8.60 -42.65 -8.68
C GLY A 55 8.47 -41.26 -8.07
N ALA A 56 9.43 -40.94 -7.20
CA ALA A 56 9.41 -39.77 -6.34
C ALA A 56 10.67 -38.90 -6.45
N TYR A 57 11.61 -39.25 -7.33
CA TYR A 57 12.91 -38.59 -7.49
C TYR A 57 13.13 -38.06 -8.91
N LEU A 58 13.61 -36.82 -9.04
CA LEU A 58 13.90 -36.14 -10.30
C LEU A 58 15.27 -35.45 -10.21
N ASP A 59 16.08 -35.52 -11.26
CA ASP A 59 17.34 -34.77 -11.39
C ASP A 59 17.50 -34.24 -12.83
N THR A 60 18.57 -33.48 -13.07
CA THR A 60 18.86 -32.89 -14.38
C THR A 60 19.23 -33.90 -15.48
N THR A 61 19.50 -35.16 -15.13
CA THR A 61 19.77 -36.22 -16.11
C THR A 61 18.50 -36.92 -16.58
N SER A 62 17.39 -36.71 -15.86
CA SER A 62 16.10 -37.29 -16.17
C SER A 62 15.44 -36.64 -17.39
N SER A 63 14.89 -37.45 -18.30
CA SER A 63 14.03 -36.98 -19.40
C SER A 63 12.60 -36.66 -18.96
N ARG A 64 12.26 -36.89 -17.68
CA ARG A 64 10.93 -36.73 -17.09
C ARG A 64 10.67 -35.27 -16.75
N ALA A 65 9.44 -34.79 -16.96
CA ALA A 65 9.13 -33.38 -16.80
C ALA A 65 8.74 -33.00 -15.36
N TYR A 66 8.08 -33.89 -14.63
CA TYR A 66 7.60 -33.65 -13.26
C TYR A 66 7.27 -34.95 -12.52
N ILE A 67 7.22 -34.87 -11.19
CA ILE A 67 6.63 -35.88 -10.28
C ILE A 67 5.24 -35.40 -9.89
N ALA A 68 4.28 -36.30 -9.75
CA ALA A 68 2.89 -35.97 -9.49
C ALA A 68 2.21 -36.94 -8.53
N SER A 69 1.30 -36.42 -7.70
CA SER A 69 0.41 -37.25 -6.86
C SER A 69 -0.56 -38.07 -7.72
N GLU A 70 -1.24 -39.06 -7.15
CA GLU A 70 -2.48 -39.56 -7.76
C GLU A 70 -3.51 -38.44 -7.97
N GLU A 71 -4.42 -38.66 -8.91
CA GLU A 71 -5.52 -37.74 -9.17
C GLU A 71 -6.54 -37.75 -8.02
N PHE A 72 -6.97 -36.58 -7.57
CA PHE A 72 -7.96 -36.46 -6.50
C PHE A 72 -9.01 -35.39 -6.81
N VAL A 73 -10.17 -35.51 -6.15
CA VAL A 73 -11.27 -34.55 -6.25
C VAL A 73 -11.63 -34.07 -4.86
N LEU A 74 -11.85 -32.76 -4.72
CA LEU A 74 -12.21 -32.12 -3.45
C LEU A 74 -13.53 -31.38 -3.58
N PRO A 75 -14.39 -31.40 -2.55
CA PRO A 75 -15.59 -30.56 -2.55
C PRO A 75 -15.22 -29.07 -2.47
N LYS A 76 -16.20 -28.21 -2.73
CA LYS A 76 -16.01 -26.76 -2.66
C LYS A 76 -15.62 -26.34 -1.25
N GLY A 77 -14.42 -25.77 -1.11
CA GLY A 77 -13.82 -25.49 0.21
C GLY A 77 -12.49 -24.76 0.12
N MET A 78 -11.86 -24.54 1.27
CA MET A 78 -10.47 -24.10 1.34
C MET A 78 -9.65 -25.17 2.03
N TYR A 79 -8.51 -25.50 1.45
CA TYR A 79 -7.64 -26.57 1.89
C TYR A 79 -6.21 -26.05 2.03
N THR A 80 -5.40 -26.78 2.78
CA THR A 80 -3.96 -26.55 2.89
C THR A 80 -3.24 -27.77 2.32
N VAL A 81 -2.39 -27.54 1.30
CA VAL A 81 -1.41 -28.52 0.83
C VAL A 81 -0.11 -28.31 1.61
N SER A 82 0.47 -29.41 2.09
CA SER A 82 1.79 -29.46 2.73
C SER A 82 2.63 -30.49 1.99
N ILE A 83 3.82 -30.11 1.58
CA ILE A 83 4.72 -30.94 0.77
C ILE A 83 6.03 -31.05 1.54
N ASP A 84 6.40 -32.28 1.89
CA ASP A 84 7.68 -32.64 2.50
C ASP A 84 8.61 -33.18 1.42
N TYR A 85 9.82 -32.65 1.31
CA TYR A 85 10.75 -33.00 0.22
C TYR A 85 12.22 -32.78 0.60
N GLU A 86 13.13 -33.37 -0.16
CA GLU A 86 14.54 -33.00 -0.20
C GLU A 86 14.85 -32.46 -1.59
N TYR A 87 15.74 -31.47 -1.68
CA TYR A 87 16.01 -30.84 -2.96
C TYR A 87 17.36 -30.12 -2.97
N SER A 88 17.80 -29.84 -4.19
CA SER A 88 18.81 -28.83 -4.50
C SER A 88 18.17 -27.84 -5.48
N ASP A 89 18.14 -26.54 -5.11
CA ASP A 89 17.52 -25.46 -5.89
C ASP A 89 17.95 -25.50 -7.37
N PRO A 90 17.08 -25.17 -8.34
CA PRO A 90 15.78 -24.51 -8.21
C PRO A 90 14.55 -25.45 -8.44
N VAL A 91 13.73 -25.65 -7.40
CA VAL A 91 12.50 -26.49 -7.44
C VAL A 91 11.22 -25.68 -7.31
N ILE A 92 10.17 -26.07 -8.04
CA ILE A 92 8.80 -25.54 -7.90
C ILE A 92 7.78 -26.68 -7.78
N PHE A 93 6.80 -26.51 -6.90
CA PHE A 93 5.58 -27.30 -6.86
C PHE A 93 4.40 -26.54 -7.45
N SER A 94 3.40 -27.23 -7.96
CA SER A 94 2.14 -26.61 -8.40
C SER A 94 0.96 -27.52 -8.11
N LEU A 95 -0.18 -26.90 -7.81
CA LEU A 95 -1.46 -27.60 -7.75
C LEU A 95 -2.22 -27.32 -9.05
N SER A 96 -2.54 -28.34 -9.82
CA SER A 96 -3.12 -28.14 -11.16
C SER A 96 -4.34 -29.01 -11.39
N TYR A 97 -5.30 -28.48 -12.15
CA TYR A 97 -6.39 -29.28 -12.70
C TYR A 97 -5.89 -30.12 -13.88
N ILE A 98 -6.33 -31.38 -13.99
CA ILE A 98 -5.87 -32.33 -15.01
C ILE A 98 -6.22 -31.88 -16.43
N ASP A 99 -7.36 -31.20 -16.60
CA ASP A 99 -7.80 -30.64 -17.89
C ASP A 99 -6.92 -29.49 -18.42
N GLY A 100 -5.85 -29.14 -17.71
CA GLY A 100 -4.89 -28.09 -18.08
C GLY A 100 -5.47 -26.68 -18.00
N ARG A 101 -6.75 -26.51 -17.62
CA ARG A 101 -7.36 -25.20 -17.48
C ARG A 101 -6.98 -24.60 -16.14
N TYR A 102 -6.17 -23.55 -16.24
CA TYR A 102 -5.76 -22.74 -15.10
C TYR A 102 -6.96 -22.19 -14.32
N ASP A 103 -6.97 -22.40 -13.00
CA ASP A 103 -7.91 -21.76 -12.08
C ASP A 103 -7.12 -20.96 -11.05
N SER A 104 -7.37 -19.67 -11.03
CA SER A 104 -6.75 -18.73 -10.10
C SER A 104 -6.93 -19.10 -8.62
N ASN A 105 -7.97 -19.82 -8.24
CA ASN A 105 -8.20 -20.14 -6.83
C ASN A 105 -7.40 -21.35 -6.33
N ALA A 106 -6.94 -22.20 -7.25
CA ALA A 106 -6.34 -23.49 -6.95
C ALA A 106 -4.92 -23.65 -7.52
N SER A 107 -4.63 -23.00 -8.65
CA SER A 107 -3.41 -23.23 -9.42
C SER A 107 -2.43 -22.07 -9.31
N ALA A 108 -1.42 -22.23 -8.46
CA ALA A 108 -0.28 -21.35 -8.40
C ALA A 108 0.98 -22.13 -8.02
N ASP A 109 2.12 -21.58 -8.45
CA ASP A 109 3.43 -22.11 -8.10
C ASP A 109 3.69 -21.93 -6.61
N ILE A 110 4.22 -22.98 -5.99
CA ILE A 110 4.61 -23.04 -4.59
C ILE A 110 6.13 -23.23 -4.60
N PRO A 111 6.92 -22.17 -4.36
CA PRO A 111 8.37 -22.28 -4.25
C PRO A 111 8.78 -23.29 -3.17
N ALA A 112 9.91 -23.95 -3.42
CA ALA A 112 10.61 -24.66 -2.37
C ALA A 112 11.13 -23.66 -1.31
N ARG A 113 11.01 -24.04 -0.04
CA ARG A 113 11.57 -23.36 1.13
C ARG A 113 12.76 -24.13 1.69
N ILE A 114 13.69 -23.39 2.31
CA ILE A 114 14.87 -23.89 3.03
C ILE A 114 14.49 -24.87 4.17
N THR A 115 13.25 -24.82 4.64
CA THR A 115 12.71 -25.72 5.67
C THR A 115 12.44 -27.15 5.18
N ASN A 116 12.65 -27.45 3.89
CA ASN A 116 12.32 -28.76 3.28
C ASN A 116 10.84 -29.15 3.43
N ASN A 117 10.00 -28.14 3.67
CA ASN A 117 8.55 -28.24 3.79
C ASN A 117 7.94 -26.95 3.24
N SER A 118 7.02 -27.09 2.29
CA SER A 118 6.24 -25.99 1.73
C SER A 118 4.76 -26.20 2.00
N THR A 119 4.13 -25.18 2.58
CA THR A 119 2.68 -25.15 2.81
C THR A 119 2.01 -24.05 2.00
N CYS A 120 0.87 -24.36 1.39
CA CYS A 120 0.07 -23.37 0.67
C CYS A 120 -1.43 -23.59 0.90
N ILE A 121 -2.18 -22.50 1.07
CA ILE A 121 -3.64 -22.55 1.14
C ILE A 121 -4.21 -22.39 -0.27
N PHE A 122 -5.21 -23.17 -0.63
CA PHE A 122 -5.89 -23.03 -1.90
C PHE A 122 -7.40 -23.17 -1.72
N ARG A 123 -8.16 -22.66 -2.69
CA ARG A 123 -9.62 -22.72 -2.69
C ARG A 123 -10.07 -23.52 -3.90
N VAL A 124 -10.91 -24.51 -3.63
CA VAL A 124 -11.57 -25.31 -4.67
C VAL A 124 -12.92 -24.66 -4.96
N SER A 125 -13.07 -24.11 -6.16
CA SER A 125 -14.31 -23.50 -6.63
C SER A 125 -15.24 -24.53 -7.30
N HIS A 126 -14.66 -25.55 -7.93
CA HIS A 126 -15.34 -26.57 -8.72
C HIS A 126 -15.13 -27.95 -8.09
N SER A 127 -16.19 -28.53 -7.51
CA SER A 127 -16.10 -29.75 -6.69
C SER A 127 -15.89 -31.06 -7.46
N ASN A 128 -15.97 -31.04 -8.79
CA ASN A 128 -15.99 -32.25 -9.62
C ASN A 128 -14.85 -32.27 -10.65
N ARG A 129 -13.81 -31.46 -10.46
CA ARG A 129 -12.66 -31.40 -11.38
C ARG A 129 -11.46 -32.10 -10.74
N PRO A 130 -10.90 -33.15 -11.39
CA PRO A 130 -9.70 -33.83 -10.91
C PRO A 130 -8.49 -32.90 -10.84
N MET A 131 -7.73 -33.05 -9.76
CA MET A 131 -6.56 -32.24 -9.42
C MET A 131 -5.36 -33.12 -9.14
N GLN A 132 -4.18 -32.52 -9.24
CA GLN A 132 -2.92 -33.17 -8.94
C GLN A 132 -1.92 -32.15 -8.38
N VAL A 133 -1.11 -32.59 -7.42
CA VAL A 133 0.05 -31.83 -6.97
C VAL A 133 1.25 -32.30 -7.77
N ARG A 134 1.99 -31.37 -8.39
CA ARG A 134 3.15 -31.64 -9.22
C ARG A 134 4.39 -30.97 -8.64
N GLY A 135 5.54 -31.61 -8.73
CA GLY A 135 6.86 -31.06 -8.40
C GLY A 135 7.79 -31.19 -9.59
N ARG A 136 8.56 -30.15 -9.88
CA ARG A 136 9.53 -30.13 -10.98
C ARG A 136 10.75 -29.28 -10.66
N LEU A 137 11.85 -29.59 -11.37
CA LEU A 137 12.97 -28.67 -11.50
C LEU A 137 12.56 -27.48 -12.39
N ARG A 138 13.02 -26.27 -12.06
CA ARG A 138 12.86 -25.11 -12.95
C ARG A 138 13.80 -25.23 -14.16
N GLY A 139 13.49 -24.47 -15.21
CA GLY A 139 14.27 -24.47 -16.46
C GLY A 139 15.70 -23.93 -16.32
N ASP A 140 16.05 -23.31 -15.19
CA ASP A 140 17.38 -22.80 -14.85
C ASP A 140 18.17 -23.74 -13.92
N ALA A 141 17.74 -25.00 -13.76
CA ALA A 141 18.45 -26.00 -12.96
C ALA A 141 19.80 -26.39 -13.58
N SER A 142 20.87 -26.30 -12.78
CA SER A 142 22.23 -26.70 -13.14
C SER A 142 22.50 -28.18 -12.85
N GLU A 143 23.59 -28.71 -13.40
CA GLU A 143 24.04 -30.07 -13.11
C GLU A 143 24.18 -30.31 -11.59
N GLY A 144 23.57 -31.39 -11.08
CA GLY A 144 23.53 -31.73 -9.65
C GLY A 144 22.29 -31.25 -8.90
N CYS A 145 21.38 -30.49 -9.53
CA CYS A 145 20.08 -30.18 -8.96
C CYS A 145 19.17 -31.43 -8.94
N TYR A 146 18.43 -31.60 -7.84
CA TYR A 146 17.54 -32.75 -7.66
C TYR A 146 16.30 -32.40 -6.84
N LEU A 147 15.28 -33.25 -6.92
CA LEU A 147 14.05 -33.20 -6.15
C LEU A 147 13.66 -34.63 -5.73
N LEU A 148 13.47 -34.84 -4.43
CA LEU A 148 12.86 -36.02 -3.85
C LEU A 148 11.62 -35.62 -3.06
N ILE A 149 10.43 -36.00 -3.50
CA ILE A 149 9.20 -35.77 -2.72
C ILE A 149 9.05 -36.92 -1.71
N LYS A 150 8.84 -36.59 -0.44
CA LYS A 150 8.63 -37.58 0.64
C LYS A 150 7.16 -37.84 0.90
N ASN A 151 6.38 -36.78 1.01
CA ASN A 151 4.97 -36.86 1.36
C ASN A 151 4.23 -35.61 0.89
N ILE A 152 2.99 -35.78 0.43
CA ILE A 152 2.07 -34.69 0.11
C ILE A 152 0.83 -34.87 0.96
N ARG A 153 0.49 -33.88 1.78
CA ARG A 153 -0.71 -33.90 2.63
C ARG A 153 -1.65 -32.77 2.27
N ILE A 154 -2.93 -33.08 2.12
CA ILE A 154 -4.00 -32.10 1.89
C ILE A 154 -5.00 -32.20 3.03
N THR A 155 -5.24 -31.08 3.72
CA THR A 155 -6.17 -31.00 4.85
C THR A 155 -7.10 -29.80 4.73
N ASP A 156 -8.20 -29.76 5.49
CA ASP A 156 -9.01 -28.54 5.61
C ASP A 156 -8.19 -27.36 6.10
N SER A 157 -8.39 -26.20 5.47
CA SER A 157 -7.69 -24.99 5.89
C SER A 157 -8.24 -24.49 7.23
N PRO A 158 -7.38 -24.14 8.21
CA PRO A 158 -7.82 -23.53 9.47
C PRO A 158 -8.48 -22.15 9.26
N VAL A 159 -8.37 -21.58 8.05
CA VAL A 159 -8.96 -20.30 7.68
C VAL A 159 -10.34 -20.46 7.04
N ALA A 160 -10.78 -21.69 6.70
CA ALA A 160 -12.03 -21.97 5.99
C ALA A 160 -13.26 -21.37 6.68
N VAL A 161 -13.40 -21.55 8.00
CA VAL A 161 -14.50 -20.99 8.79
C VAL A 161 -14.47 -19.46 8.79
N ARG A 162 -13.30 -18.86 9.07
CA ARG A 162 -13.13 -17.39 9.06
C ARG A 162 -13.50 -16.79 7.70
N ASN A 163 -13.11 -17.47 6.65
CA ASN A 163 -13.39 -17.09 5.28
C ASN A 163 -14.88 -17.18 4.94
N PHE A 164 -15.56 -18.24 5.35
CA PHE A 164 -17.01 -18.33 5.21
C PHE A 164 -17.72 -17.19 5.94
N VAL A 165 -17.33 -16.91 7.19
CA VAL A 165 -17.92 -15.85 8.02
C VAL A 165 -17.74 -14.47 7.40
N ILE A 166 -16.56 -14.14 6.85
CA ILE A 166 -16.34 -12.81 6.25
C ILE A 166 -17.17 -12.62 4.97
N HIS A 167 -17.35 -13.67 4.15
CA HIS A 167 -18.19 -13.59 2.95
C HIS A 167 -19.66 -13.41 3.34
N LEU A 168 -20.13 -14.16 4.33
CA LEU A 168 -21.49 -14.01 4.87
C LEU A 168 -21.71 -12.60 5.44
N PHE A 169 -20.73 -12.06 6.17
CA PHE A 169 -20.76 -10.68 6.67
C PHE A 169 -20.88 -9.65 5.54
N PHE A 170 -20.13 -9.80 4.43
CA PHE A 170 -20.26 -8.91 3.29
C PHE A 170 -21.64 -9.01 2.62
N VAL A 171 -22.19 -10.22 2.48
CA VAL A 171 -23.56 -10.41 1.97
C VAL A 171 -24.58 -9.70 2.85
N LEU A 172 -24.48 -9.83 4.17
CA LEU A 172 -25.34 -9.13 5.12
C LEU A 172 -25.18 -7.61 5.03
N CYS A 173 -23.96 -7.09 4.88
CA CYS A 173 -23.73 -5.67 4.64
C CYS A 173 -24.42 -5.15 3.37
N ILE A 174 -24.38 -5.91 2.28
CA ILE A 174 -25.07 -5.56 1.03
C ILE A 174 -26.58 -5.56 1.24
N ILE A 175 -27.13 -6.59 1.89
CA ILE A 175 -28.55 -6.66 2.24
C ILE A 175 -28.95 -5.45 3.10
N ASN A 176 -28.15 -5.09 4.10
CA ASN A 176 -28.38 -3.91 4.93
C ASN A 176 -28.42 -2.61 4.13
N ILE A 177 -27.52 -2.44 3.15
CA ILE A 177 -27.53 -1.28 2.26
C ILE A 177 -28.82 -1.26 1.43
N ILE A 178 -29.22 -2.40 0.85
CA ILE A 178 -30.44 -2.51 0.04
C ILE A 178 -31.68 -2.21 0.89
N VAL A 179 -31.79 -2.82 2.08
CA VAL A 179 -32.89 -2.61 3.02
C VAL A 179 -32.93 -1.16 3.48
N PHE A 180 -31.78 -0.56 3.81
CA PHE A 180 -31.68 0.86 4.16
C PHE A 180 -32.21 1.74 3.02
N LEU A 181 -31.73 1.53 1.80
CA LEU A 181 -32.17 2.30 0.65
C LEU A 181 -33.67 2.12 0.38
N ALA A 182 -34.19 0.89 0.48
CA ALA A 182 -35.61 0.59 0.27
C ALA A 182 -36.52 1.25 1.33
N LEU A 183 -36.19 1.11 2.61
CA LEU A 183 -36.98 1.67 3.73
C LEU A 183 -36.98 3.21 3.73
N TYR A 184 -35.85 3.81 3.35
CA TYR A 184 -35.66 5.25 3.40
C TYR A 184 -35.80 5.94 2.04
N ARG A 185 -36.15 5.22 0.95
CA ARG A 185 -36.28 5.79 -0.42
C ARG A 185 -37.17 7.03 -0.48
N ASN A 186 -38.29 7.03 0.25
CA ASN A 186 -39.25 8.13 0.28
C ASN A 186 -38.80 9.30 1.19
N LYS A 187 -37.82 9.06 2.07
CA LYS A 187 -37.26 10.04 3.01
C LYS A 187 -35.94 10.63 2.51
N ILE A 188 -35.21 9.90 1.67
CA ILE A 188 -33.98 10.33 1.01
C ILE A 188 -34.35 11.08 -0.27
N ARG A 189 -34.78 12.34 -0.13
CA ARG A 189 -34.92 13.26 -1.27
C ARG A 189 -33.53 13.78 -1.66
N ILE A 190 -32.91 13.13 -2.63
CA ILE A 190 -31.71 13.65 -3.31
C ILE A 190 -32.20 14.56 -4.44
N ASP A 191 -31.72 15.80 -4.48
CA ASP A 191 -32.00 16.67 -5.62
C ASP A 191 -31.51 16.01 -6.93
N GLU A 192 -32.20 16.24 -8.04
CA GLU A 192 -31.88 15.55 -9.31
C GLU A 192 -30.45 15.83 -9.79
N GLU A 193 -29.89 16.99 -9.44
CA GLU A 193 -28.52 17.36 -9.78
C GLU A 193 -27.51 16.48 -9.02
N ASN A 194 -27.62 16.35 -7.70
CA ASN A 194 -26.77 15.52 -6.86
C ASN A 194 -26.93 14.05 -7.21
N GLY A 195 -28.14 13.60 -7.57
CA GLY A 195 -28.37 12.24 -8.06
C GLY A 195 -27.67 11.95 -9.38
N ARG A 196 -27.62 12.92 -10.31
CA ARG A 196 -26.83 12.82 -11.55
C ARG A 196 -25.33 12.83 -11.28
N ILE A 197 -24.86 13.72 -10.41
CA ILE A 197 -23.44 13.80 -10.05
C ILE A 197 -22.97 12.52 -9.36
N PHE A 198 -23.73 12.02 -8.38
CA PHE A 198 -23.38 10.78 -7.68
C PHE A 198 -23.25 9.61 -8.66
N ARG A 199 -24.21 9.44 -9.59
CA ARG A 199 -24.12 8.44 -10.66
C ARG A 199 -22.90 8.63 -11.54
N ALA A 200 -22.57 9.87 -11.91
CA ALA A 200 -21.36 10.17 -12.69
C ALA A 200 -20.07 9.80 -11.94
N LEU A 201 -20.00 10.03 -10.62
CA LEU A 201 -18.85 9.62 -9.80
C LEU A 201 -18.72 8.09 -9.70
N ILE A 202 -19.85 7.36 -9.65
CA ILE A 202 -19.84 5.89 -9.69
C ILE A 202 -19.37 5.37 -11.06
N VAL A 203 -19.86 5.96 -12.15
CA VAL A 203 -19.39 5.62 -13.51
C VAL A 203 -17.90 5.91 -13.66
N LEU A 204 -17.41 7.04 -13.14
CA LEU A 204 -16.00 7.38 -13.15
C LEU A 204 -15.16 6.37 -12.33
N THR A 205 -15.68 5.93 -11.18
CA THR A 205 -15.04 4.88 -10.35
C THR A 205 -14.91 3.57 -11.12
N PHE A 206 -15.97 3.19 -11.84
CA PHE A 206 -15.97 2.01 -12.71
C PHE A 206 -14.91 2.14 -13.81
N ILE A 207 -14.89 3.26 -14.55
CA ILE A 207 -13.93 3.49 -15.64
C ILE A 207 -12.50 3.37 -15.13
N VAL A 208 -12.13 4.09 -14.07
CA VAL A 208 -10.76 4.09 -13.53
C VAL A 208 -10.35 2.72 -12.98
N SER A 209 -11.32 1.85 -12.66
CA SER A 209 -11.11 0.53 -12.07
C SER A 209 -11.25 -0.63 -13.07
N ILE A 210 -11.40 -0.37 -14.38
CA ILE A 210 -11.50 -1.41 -15.42
C ILE A 210 -10.40 -2.47 -15.29
N PRO A 211 -9.11 -2.13 -15.08
CA PRO A 211 -8.06 -3.14 -14.96
C PRO A 211 -8.19 -4.07 -13.75
N LEU A 212 -9.02 -3.74 -12.76
CA LEU A 212 -9.27 -4.62 -11.61
C LEU A 212 -10.24 -5.76 -11.96
N MET A 213 -10.95 -5.69 -13.09
CA MET A 213 -11.99 -6.63 -13.50
C MET A 213 -11.46 -7.90 -14.20
N VAL A 214 -10.14 -8.10 -14.21
CA VAL A 214 -9.50 -9.35 -14.68
C VAL A 214 -9.29 -10.32 -13.51
N ASP A 215 -8.89 -11.56 -13.79
CA ASP A 215 -8.66 -12.61 -12.79
C ASP A 215 -7.20 -12.67 -12.29
N TYR A 216 -6.37 -11.67 -12.62
CA TYR A 216 -4.96 -11.53 -12.23
C TYR A 216 -4.63 -10.11 -11.72
N LEU A 217 -3.42 -9.88 -11.22
CA LEU A 217 -2.86 -8.54 -11.00
C LEU A 217 -1.99 -8.13 -12.18
N LEU A 218 -1.98 -6.85 -12.52
CA LEU A 218 -1.01 -6.33 -13.49
C LEU A 218 0.37 -6.33 -12.84
N SER A 219 1.37 -6.96 -13.47
CA SER A 219 2.76 -6.89 -13.00
C SER A 219 3.17 -5.42 -12.86
N GLY A 220 3.72 -5.03 -11.72
CA GLY A 220 4.12 -3.65 -11.44
C GLY A 220 5.48 -3.60 -10.75
N HIS A 221 6.21 -2.50 -10.94
CA HIS A 221 7.60 -2.35 -10.47
C HIS A 221 7.73 -2.62 -8.97
N ASP A 222 6.82 -2.07 -8.17
CA ASP A 222 6.84 -2.14 -6.70
C ASP A 222 5.82 -3.17 -6.17
N LEU A 223 5.12 -3.89 -7.05
CA LEU A 223 4.00 -4.74 -6.66
C LEU A 223 4.42 -5.85 -5.68
N PRO A 224 5.45 -6.67 -5.95
CA PRO A 224 5.84 -7.76 -5.04
C PRO A 224 6.16 -7.25 -3.62
N PHE A 225 6.91 -6.17 -3.51
CA PHE A 225 7.24 -5.50 -2.25
C PHE A 225 5.98 -5.11 -1.45
N HIS A 226 4.98 -4.52 -2.10
CA HIS A 226 3.74 -4.12 -1.42
C HIS A 226 2.83 -5.29 -1.04
N LEU A 227 2.84 -6.38 -1.82
CA LEU A 227 2.13 -7.60 -1.43
C LEU A 227 2.80 -8.26 -0.22
N MET A 228 4.13 -8.28 -0.17
CA MET A 228 4.88 -8.72 1.01
C MET A 228 4.62 -7.83 2.23
N ARG A 229 4.40 -6.52 2.05
CA ARG A 229 3.98 -5.64 3.16
C ARG A 229 2.61 -6.03 3.74
N ILE A 230 1.66 -6.41 2.88
CA ILE A 230 0.34 -6.86 3.33
C ILE A 230 0.46 -8.18 4.12
N GLU A 231 1.24 -9.15 3.64
CA GLU A 231 1.46 -10.42 4.34
C GLU A 231 2.26 -10.23 5.64
N GLY A 232 3.28 -9.37 5.63
CA GLY A 232 4.08 -9.05 6.83
C GLY A 232 3.26 -8.36 7.92
N LEU A 233 2.34 -7.47 7.55
CA LEU A 233 1.37 -6.89 8.49
C LEU A 233 0.40 -7.96 9.03
N LYS A 234 -0.08 -8.88 8.18
CA LYS A 234 -0.91 -10.03 8.60
C LYS A 234 -0.15 -10.86 9.64
N ALA A 235 1.09 -11.23 9.37
CA ALA A 235 1.93 -12.01 10.28
C ALA A 235 2.21 -11.26 11.59
N GLY A 236 2.54 -9.97 11.51
CA GLY A 236 2.74 -9.11 12.68
C GLY A 236 1.50 -9.04 13.59
N LEU A 237 0.31 -8.87 13.02
CA LEU A 237 -0.95 -8.90 13.77
C LEU A 237 -1.22 -10.27 14.43
N LEU A 238 -0.96 -11.36 13.71
CA LEU A 238 -1.09 -12.73 14.25
C LEU A 238 -0.09 -13.02 15.37
N SER A 239 1.09 -12.38 15.33
CA SER A 239 2.08 -12.39 16.41
C SER A 239 1.69 -11.52 17.62
N ARG A 240 0.51 -10.88 17.59
CA ARG A 240 -0.03 -10.00 18.65
C ARG A 240 0.76 -8.72 18.87
N VAL A 241 1.49 -8.25 17.85
CA VAL A 241 2.22 -6.99 17.89
C VAL A 241 1.41 -5.90 17.18
N PHE A 242 1.12 -4.81 17.88
CA PHE A 242 0.50 -3.62 17.30
C PHE A 242 1.02 -2.34 17.97
N PRO A 243 1.41 -1.30 17.21
CA PRO A 243 1.62 -1.32 15.76
C PRO A 243 2.77 -2.28 15.36
N VAL A 244 2.65 -2.93 14.20
CA VAL A 244 3.71 -3.77 13.65
C VAL A 244 4.90 -2.89 13.28
N ARG A 245 6.11 -3.25 13.75
CA ARG A 245 7.36 -2.51 13.48
C ARG A 245 8.30 -3.31 12.60
N ILE A 246 8.58 -4.54 13.00
CA ILE A 246 9.35 -5.51 12.21
C ILE A 246 8.36 -6.52 11.66
N GLN A 247 8.26 -6.60 10.34
CA GLN A 247 7.38 -7.56 9.67
C GLN A 247 8.00 -8.95 9.76
N PRO A 248 7.27 -9.97 10.25
CA PRO A 248 7.73 -11.35 10.24
C PRO A 248 7.78 -11.92 8.81
N ASP A 249 8.42 -13.08 8.69
CA ASP A 249 8.41 -13.95 7.50
C ASP A 249 9.12 -13.39 6.25
N TRP A 250 9.52 -12.11 6.25
CA TRP A 250 10.44 -11.55 5.27
C TRP A 250 11.84 -12.14 5.40
N LEU A 251 12.56 -12.18 4.28
CA LEU A 251 13.96 -12.62 4.20
C LEU A 251 14.12 -14.02 4.81
N ASN A 252 13.32 -14.99 4.36
CA ASN A 252 13.26 -16.34 4.92
C ASN A 252 12.96 -16.39 6.42
N GLY A 253 12.24 -15.39 6.92
CA GLY A 253 11.88 -15.26 8.31
C GLY A 253 12.89 -14.52 9.20
N HIS A 254 13.94 -13.93 8.63
CA HIS A 254 14.84 -13.08 9.41
C HIS A 254 14.18 -11.75 9.83
N GLY A 255 13.06 -11.39 9.19
CA GLY A 255 12.26 -10.21 9.50
C GLY A 255 12.80 -8.94 8.84
N TYR A 256 11.92 -7.96 8.58
CA TYR A 256 12.29 -6.72 7.90
C TYR A 256 11.58 -5.49 8.49
N ALA A 257 12.33 -4.41 8.71
CA ALA A 257 11.84 -3.21 9.39
C ALA A 257 11.04 -2.23 8.51
N ALA A 258 10.40 -2.70 7.43
CA ALA A 258 9.64 -1.84 6.53
C ALA A 258 8.60 -0.98 7.26
N SER A 259 7.90 -1.51 8.26
CA SER A 259 6.85 -0.79 9.00
C SER A 259 7.37 0.28 9.96
N VAL A 260 8.68 0.33 10.21
CA VAL A 260 9.30 1.48 10.90
C VAL A 260 9.42 2.65 9.92
N PHE A 261 9.91 2.41 8.70
CA PHE A 261 10.20 3.46 7.71
C PHE A 261 8.99 3.86 6.85
N TYR A 262 8.00 2.98 6.67
CA TYR A 262 6.84 3.22 5.83
C TYR A 262 5.53 3.45 6.60
N GLY A 263 4.70 4.35 6.07
CA GLY A 263 3.31 4.47 6.47
C GLY A 263 2.49 3.26 6.02
N ASP A 264 2.07 2.43 6.98
CA ASP A 264 1.30 1.19 6.75
C ASP A 264 -0.18 1.29 7.13
N VAL A 265 -0.64 2.44 7.64
CA VAL A 265 -1.98 2.58 8.26
C VAL A 265 -3.10 2.09 7.35
N PHE A 266 -3.07 2.46 6.07
CA PHE A 266 -4.09 2.05 5.11
C PHE A 266 -3.97 0.57 4.69
N LEU A 267 -2.77 -0.02 4.80
CA LEU A 267 -2.51 -1.43 4.49
C LEU A 267 -2.97 -2.39 5.60
N TYR A 268 -3.29 -1.90 6.81
CA TYR A 268 -3.97 -2.72 7.81
C TYR A 268 -5.34 -3.22 7.32
N ILE A 269 -6.02 -2.49 6.43
CA ILE A 269 -7.31 -2.92 5.85
C ILE A 269 -7.13 -4.24 5.07
N PRO A 270 -6.29 -4.31 4.01
CA PRO A 270 -6.04 -5.58 3.32
C PRO A 270 -5.41 -6.64 4.23
N ALA A 271 -4.52 -6.28 5.16
CA ALA A 271 -3.90 -7.24 6.08
C ALA A 271 -4.92 -7.93 7.01
N ILE A 272 -5.91 -7.21 7.54
CA ILE A 272 -6.99 -7.80 8.33
C ILE A 272 -7.82 -8.76 7.46
N LEU A 273 -8.14 -8.39 6.23
CA LEU A 273 -8.87 -9.27 5.32
C LEU A 273 -8.10 -10.54 4.97
N ARG A 274 -6.77 -10.48 4.95
CA ARG A 274 -5.90 -11.66 4.82
C ARG A 274 -6.02 -12.62 5.99
N ILE A 275 -6.20 -12.13 7.21
CA ILE A 275 -6.46 -12.98 8.39
C ILE A 275 -7.75 -13.81 8.20
N PHE A 276 -8.74 -13.26 7.50
CA PHE A 276 -9.97 -13.96 7.12
C PHE A 276 -9.84 -14.81 5.83
N GLY A 277 -8.64 -14.99 5.29
CA GLY A 277 -8.36 -15.88 4.17
C GLY A 277 -8.83 -15.38 2.80
N ILE A 278 -9.13 -14.08 2.65
CA ILE A 278 -9.30 -13.47 1.32
C ILE A 278 -7.94 -13.49 0.62
N THR A 279 -7.84 -13.85 -0.65
CA THR A 279 -6.54 -13.95 -1.36
C THR A 279 -5.80 -12.60 -1.42
N VAL A 280 -4.46 -12.66 -1.52
CA VAL A 280 -3.60 -11.46 -1.62
C VAL A 280 -3.99 -10.58 -2.80
N GLN A 281 -4.21 -11.19 -3.96
CA GLN A 281 -4.74 -10.49 -5.13
C GLN A 281 -6.05 -9.75 -4.87
N ASN A 282 -7.03 -10.38 -4.22
CA ASN A 282 -8.34 -9.78 -4.03
C ASN A 282 -8.30 -8.64 -3.00
N VAL A 283 -7.51 -8.78 -1.93
CA VAL A 283 -7.34 -7.68 -0.96
C VAL A 283 -6.60 -6.49 -1.59
N TYR A 284 -5.62 -6.74 -2.46
CA TYR A 284 -4.93 -5.67 -3.19
C TYR A 284 -5.86 -4.96 -4.19
N LYS A 285 -6.64 -5.72 -4.97
CA LYS A 285 -7.67 -5.13 -5.87
C LYS A 285 -8.68 -4.29 -5.10
N LEU A 286 -9.16 -4.80 -3.96
CA LEU A 286 -10.06 -4.05 -3.11
C LEU A 286 -9.40 -2.76 -2.59
N TYR A 287 -8.13 -2.83 -2.18
CA TYR A 287 -7.38 -1.65 -1.75
C TYR A 287 -7.32 -0.60 -2.86
N VAL A 288 -6.94 -0.99 -4.08
CA VAL A 288 -6.91 -0.07 -5.25
C VAL A 288 -8.29 0.52 -5.54
N LEU A 289 -9.35 -0.29 -5.47
CA LEU A 289 -10.73 0.18 -5.65
C LEU A 289 -11.10 1.23 -4.58
N LEU A 290 -10.79 0.98 -3.31
CA LEU A 290 -11.05 1.91 -2.21
C LEU A 290 -10.28 3.23 -2.40
N VAL A 291 -9.04 3.17 -2.89
CA VAL A 291 -8.24 4.37 -3.19
C VAL A 291 -8.80 5.14 -4.39
N ASN A 292 -9.31 4.46 -5.42
CA ASN A 292 -10.01 5.10 -6.55
C ASN A 292 -11.29 5.81 -6.09
N ILE A 293 -12.12 5.15 -5.29
CA ILE A 293 -13.32 5.75 -4.68
C ILE A 293 -12.91 6.96 -3.84
N ALA A 294 -11.94 6.81 -2.95
CA ALA A 294 -11.48 7.90 -2.08
C ALA A 294 -10.98 9.10 -2.90
N THR A 295 -10.14 8.86 -3.91
CA THR A 295 -9.64 9.92 -4.81
C THR A 295 -10.78 10.67 -5.47
N ILE A 296 -11.72 9.97 -6.10
CA ILE A 296 -12.81 10.57 -6.87
C ILE A 296 -13.72 11.40 -5.98
N PHE A 297 -14.15 10.83 -4.85
CA PHE A 297 -15.12 11.49 -3.95
C PHE A 297 -14.46 12.64 -3.17
N ILE A 298 -13.22 12.49 -2.72
CA ILE A 298 -12.51 13.54 -1.96
C ILE A 298 -12.11 14.70 -2.90
N SER A 299 -11.61 14.41 -4.10
CA SER A 299 -11.31 15.46 -5.08
C SER A 299 -12.59 16.21 -5.49
N TYR A 300 -13.68 15.50 -5.81
CA TYR A 300 -14.99 16.10 -6.07
C TYR A 300 -15.42 17.03 -4.93
N TYR A 301 -15.32 16.56 -3.68
CA TYR A 301 -15.68 17.35 -2.51
C TYR A 301 -14.84 18.63 -2.40
N CYS A 302 -13.52 18.52 -2.53
CA CYS A 302 -12.61 19.67 -2.41
C CYS A 302 -12.85 20.70 -3.53
N PHE A 303 -12.88 20.28 -4.79
CA PHE A 303 -13.02 21.20 -5.92
C PHE A 303 -14.44 21.77 -6.05
N SER A 304 -15.49 21.02 -5.68
CA SER A 304 -16.86 21.55 -5.64
C SER A 304 -17.02 22.65 -4.59
N LYS A 305 -16.24 22.61 -3.51
CA LYS A 305 -16.21 23.66 -2.47
C LYS A 305 -15.46 24.92 -2.89
N MET A 306 -14.48 24.79 -3.77
CA MET A 306 -13.71 25.93 -4.31
C MET A 306 -14.42 26.63 -5.49
N SER A 307 -15.48 26.01 -6.03
CA SER A 307 -16.23 26.48 -7.20
C SER A 307 -17.70 26.01 -7.16
N THR A 308 -18.14 25.23 -8.15
CA THR A 308 -19.52 24.71 -8.27
C THR A 308 -19.52 23.18 -8.30
N LYS A 309 -20.67 22.55 -8.05
CA LYS A 309 -20.81 21.08 -8.08
C LYS A 309 -20.39 20.48 -9.44
N LYS A 310 -20.82 21.08 -10.55
CA LYS A 310 -20.45 20.64 -11.91
C LYS A 310 -18.95 20.77 -12.16
N CYS A 311 -18.35 21.87 -11.72
CA CYS A 311 -16.91 22.08 -11.81
C CYS A 311 -16.13 21.04 -10.99
N GLY A 312 -16.60 20.73 -9.77
CA GLY A 312 -16.03 19.66 -8.95
C GLY A 312 -16.07 18.30 -9.64
N LEU A 313 -17.14 17.98 -10.37
CA LEU A 313 -17.24 16.74 -11.14
C LEU A 313 -16.22 16.69 -12.29
N ILE A 314 -16.05 17.80 -13.04
CA ILE A 314 -15.04 17.89 -14.10
C ILE A 314 -13.63 17.73 -13.51
N CYS A 315 -13.34 18.41 -12.40
CA CYS A 315 -12.04 18.31 -11.74
C CYS A 315 -11.76 16.90 -11.21
N ALA A 316 -12.77 16.22 -10.64
CA ALA A 316 -12.63 14.83 -10.20
C ALA A 316 -12.31 13.89 -11.37
N ALA A 317 -12.98 14.07 -12.52
CA ALA A 317 -12.71 13.29 -13.73
C ALA A 317 -11.28 13.50 -14.25
N LEU A 318 -10.84 14.76 -14.38
CA LEU A 318 -9.48 15.08 -14.82
C LEU A 318 -8.42 14.53 -13.84
N TYR A 319 -8.65 14.66 -12.53
CA TYR A 319 -7.69 14.22 -11.52
C TYR A 319 -7.57 12.70 -11.45
N SER A 320 -8.70 11.97 -11.51
CA SER A 320 -8.68 10.51 -11.43
C SER A 320 -8.16 9.83 -12.70
N LEU A 321 -8.39 10.45 -13.87
CA LEU A 321 -7.94 9.96 -15.19
C LEU A 321 -6.64 10.61 -15.68
N ASN A 322 -5.93 11.32 -14.79
CA ASN A 322 -4.58 11.80 -15.05
C ASN A 322 -3.65 10.62 -15.36
N ILE A 323 -2.90 10.69 -16.46
CA ILE A 323 -2.10 9.57 -16.95
C ILE A 323 -1.04 9.18 -15.91
N TYR A 324 -0.32 10.14 -15.34
CA TYR A 324 0.68 9.86 -14.31
C TYR A 324 0.11 9.15 -13.06
N ARG A 325 -1.11 9.53 -12.61
CA ARG A 325 -1.81 8.80 -11.54
C ARG A 325 -2.08 7.35 -11.93
N LEU A 326 -2.57 7.11 -13.16
CA LEU A 326 -2.82 5.77 -13.68
C LEU A 326 -1.51 4.97 -13.83
N THR A 327 -0.40 5.61 -14.20
CA THR A 327 0.96 5.02 -14.19
C THR A 327 1.33 4.57 -12.78
N CYS A 328 1.11 5.39 -11.75
CA CYS A 328 1.39 5.01 -10.37
C CYS A 328 0.56 3.80 -9.91
N LEU A 329 -0.70 3.71 -10.33
CA LEU A 329 -1.58 2.60 -9.99
C LEU A 329 -1.22 1.29 -10.68
N TYR A 330 -1.03 1.34 -12.01
CA TYR A 330 -1.05 0.14 -12.84
C TYR A 330 0.28 -0.19 -13.52
N ILE A 331 1.19 0.77 -13.65
CA ILE A 331 2.54 0.50 -14.15
C ILE A 331 3.50 0.24 -12.99
N ARG A 332 3.58 1.18 -12.06
CA ARG A 332 4.51 1.12 -10.94
C ARG A 332 3.98 0.29 -9.78
N ALA A 333 2.66 0.28 -9.57
CA ALA A 333 2.05 -0.18 -8.33
C ALA A 333 2.62 0.55 -7.09
N ALA A 334 2.89 1.85 -7.21
CA ALA A 334 3.48 2.68 -6.17
C ALA A 334 2.46 3.01 -5.07
N VAL A 335 2.18 2.04 -4.19
CA VAL A 335 1.07 2.04 -3.22
C VAL A 335 1.05 3.28 -2.35
N GLY A 336 2.21 3.65 -1.80
CA GLY A 336 2.31 4.84 -0.97
C GLY A 336 1.94 6.10 -1.75
N GLU A 337 2.54 6.29 -2.92
CA GLU A 337 2.40 7.51 -3.71
C GLU A 337 0.96 7.71 -4.20
N TYR A 338 0.34 6.70 -4.84
CA TYR A 338 -1.03 6.87 -5.33
C TYR A 338 -2.05 7.00 -4.19
N THR A 339 -1.75 6.50 -3.00
CA THR A 339 -2.59 6.71 -1.80
C THR A 339 -2.42 8.13 -1.27
N ALA A 340 -1.20 8.66 -1.23
CA ALA A 340 -0.96 10.07 -0.89
C ALA A 340 -1.69 11.04 -1.84
N MET A 341 -1.80 10.70 -3.13
CA MET A 341 -2.57 11.47 -4.12
C MET A 341 -4.04 11.71 -3.72
N VAL A 342 -4.66 10.82 -2.93
CA VAL A 342 -6.02 11.02 -2.39
C VAL A 342 -6.14 12.31 -1.58
N PHE A 343 -5.08 12.66 -0.85
CA PHE A 343 -5.08 13.72 0.16
C PHE A 343 -4.54 15.06 -0.36
N LEU A 344 -3.91 15.10 -1.54
CA LEU A 344 -3.40 16.35 -2.11
C LEU A 344 -4.50 17.42 -2.34
N PRO A 345 -5.69 17.05 -2.86
CA PRO A 345 -6.80 18.00 -2.96
C PRO A 345 -7.26 18.55 -1.60
N VAL A 346 -7.09 17.77 -0.52
CA VAL A 346 -7.46 18.19 0.85
C VAL A 346 -6.50 19.26 1.36
N VAL A 347 -5.18 19.07 1.14
CA VAL A 347 -4.17 20.09 1.50
C VAL A 347 -4.42 21.37 0.71
N LEU A 348 -4.60 21.27 -0.61
CA LEU A 348 -4.92 22.43 -1.45
C LEU A 348 -6.17 23.16 -0.97
N TYR A 349 -7.24 22.42 -0.69
CA TYR A 349 -8.50 23.01 -0.19
C TYR A 349 -8.30 23.68 1.18
N GLY A 350 -7.51 23.07 2.06
CA GLY A 350 -7.13 23.65 3.35
C GLY A 350 -6.43 24.99 3.19
N LEU A 351 -5.39 25.07 2.35
CA LEU A 351 -4.66 26.30 2.06
C LEU A 351 -5.52 27.33 1.33
N TRP A 352 -6.34 26.89 0.38
CA TRP A 352 -7.29 27.74 -0.33
C TRP A 352 -8.21 28.46 0.64
N LYS A 353 -8.75 27.76 1.65
CA LYS A 353 -9.58 28.40 2.68
C LYS A 353 -8.85 29.45 3.50
N VAL A 354 -7.56 29.24 3.80
CA VAL A 354 -6.75 30.22 4.55
C VAL A 354 -6.58 31.52 3.75
N TYR A 355 -6.30 31.40 2.44
CA TYR A 355 -5.94 32.57 1.62
C TYR A 355 -7.11 33.23 0.89
N THR A 356 -8.27 32.57 0.77
CA THR A 356 -9.41 33.10 0.00
C THR A 356 -10.66 33.39 0.82
N LEU A 357 -10.86 32.72 1.97
CA LEU A 357 -12.01 33.02 2.82
C LEU A 357 -11.74 34.23 3.72
N PRO A 358 -12.77 35.03 4.06
CA PRO A 358 -12.62 36.10 5.04
C PRO A 358 -12.09 35.58 6.38
N GLU A 359 -11.17 36.30 7.01
CA GLU A 359 -10.47 35.80 8.22
C GLU A 359 -11.40 35.61 9.45
N ASP A 360 -12.59 36.23 9.45
CA ASP A 360 -13.59 36.06 10.49
C ASP A 360 -14.54 34.88 10.24
N ASN A 361 -14.46 34.26 9.06
CA ASN A 361 -15.26 33.10 8.70
C ASN A 361 -14.91 31.90 9.61
N LYS A 362 -15.93 31.20 10.10
CA LYS A 362 -15.76 29.96 10.88
C LYS A 362 -14.98 28.89 10.10
N GLU A 363 -15.20 28.78 8.79
CA GLU A 363 -14.49 27.82 7.94
C GLU A 363 -13.01 28.17 7.77
N HIS A 364 -12.67 29.46 7.73
CA HIS A 364 -11.29 29.95 7.73
C HIS A 364 -10.56 29.51 9.01
N LYS A 365 -11.15 29.80 10.18
CA LYS A 365 -10.60 29.41 11.50
C LYS A 365 -10.44 27.91 11.68
N GLN A 366 -11.18 27.10 10.93
CA GLN A 366 -11.14 25.63 10.98
C GLN A 366 -10.27 25.03 9.86
N SER A 367 -9.63 25.84 9.02
CA SER A 367 -8.79 25.34 7.92
C SER A 367 -7.63 24.49 8.41
N TRP A 368 -7.11 24.75 9.62
CA TRP A 368 -6.06 23.94 10.22
C TRP A 368 -6.42 22.46 10.34
N VAL A 369 -7.69 22.12 10.59
CA VAL A 369 -8.16 20.72 10.67
C VAL A 369 -8.07 20.06 9.30
N THR A 370 -8.44 20.78 8.24
CA THR A 370 -8.38 20.28 6.86
C THR A 370 -6.94 20.10 6.40
N ILE A 371 -6.07 21.07 6.69
CA ILE A 371 -4.63 20.98 6.38
C ILE A 371 -4.02 19.79 7.14
N ALA A 372 -4.30 19.68 8.45
CA ALA A 372 -3.77 18.60 9.27
C ALA A 372 -4.27 17.21 8.83
N ALA A 373 -5.54 17.07 8.45
CA ALA A 373 -6.07 15.83 7.91
C ALA A 373 -5.42 15.45 6.57
N GLY A 374 -5.20 16.42 5.68
CA GLY A 374 -4.51 16.20 4.42
C GLY A 374 -3.08 15.72 4.62
N TYR A 375 -2.27 16.44 5.41
CA TYR A 375 -0.89 16.07 5.69
C TYR A 375 -0.75 14.76 6.47
N THR A 376 -1.62 14.51 7.45
CA THR A 376 -1.64 13.23 8.18
C THR A 376 -1.91 12.08 7.21
N GLY A 377 -2.87 12.22 6.28
CA GLY A 377 -3.10 11.20 5.26
C GLY A 377 -1.90 10.97 4.35
N ILE A 378 -1.18 12.03 3.97
CA ILE A 378 0.04 11.93 3.15
C ILE A 378 1.18 11.24 3.92
N ILE A 379 1.48 11.68 5.15
CA ILE A 379 2.55 11.11 6.00
C ILE A 379 2.32 9.62 6.22
N LEU A 380 1.09 9.23 6.55
CA LEU A 380 0.72 7.83 6.81
C LEU A 380 0.62 6.96 5.55
N SER A 381 0.81 7.54 4.36
CA SER A 381 0.85 6.83 3.08
C SER A 381 2.25 6.78 2.48
N HIS A 382 2.92 7.93 2.39
CA HIS A 382 4.19 8.09 1.68
C HIS A 382 4.92 9.37 2.11
N MET A 383 6.03 9.19 2.82
CA MET A 383 6.82 10.29 3.39
C MET A 383 7.41 11.20 2.32
N ILE A 384 7.89 10.66 1.20
CA ILE A 384 8.47 11.45 0.11
C ILE A 384 7.40 12.36 -0.54
N SER A 385 6.16 11.89 -0.67
CA SER A 385 5.05 12.76 -1.12
C SER A 385 4.76 13.89 -0.12
N CYS A 386 5.01 13.68 1.18
CA CYS A 386 4.90 14.74 2.18
C CYS A 386 5.97 15.81 1.97
N GLU A 387 7.21 15.42 1.71
CA GLU A 387 8.32 16.34 1.42
C GLU A 387 7.99 17.22 0.20
N LEU A 388 7.55 16.60 -0.90
CA LEU A 388 7.14 17.30 -2.12
C LEU A 388 6.03 18.34 -1.86
N VAL A 389 4.98 17.94 -1.14
CA VAL A 389 3.83 18.81 -0.87
C VAL A 389 4.17 19.90 0.14
N ALA A 390 5.04 19.60 1.11
CA ALA A 390 5.59 20.58 2.05
C ALA A 390 6.41 21.64 1.32
N LEU A 391 7.28 21.26 0.38
CA LEU A 391 8.03 22.20 -0.45
C LEU A 391 7.09 23.20 -1.15
N PHE A 392 6.06 22.72 -1.85
CA PHE A 392 5.11 23.60 -2.53
C PHE A 392 4.25 24.45 -1.58
N THR A 393 3.98 23.94 -0.38
CA THR A 393 3.26 24.70 0.65
C THR A 393 4.14 25.81 1.21
N VAL A 394 5.43 25.55 1.46
CA VAL A 394 6.40 26.57 1.87
C VAL A 394 6.57 27.62 0.77
N LEU A 395 6.76 27.20 -0.49
CA LEU A 395 6.82 28.12 -1.63
C LEU A 395 5.56 29.00 -1.72
N THR A 396 4.36 28.41 -1.53
CA THR A 396 3.10 29.17 -1.49
C THR A 396 3.10 30.19 -0.35
N CYS A 397 3.53 29.79 0.85
CA CYS A 397 3.60 30.67 2.02
C CYS A 397 4.60 31.82 1.82
N LEU A 398 5.71 31.59 1.13
CA LEU A 398 6.72 32.61 0.78
C LEU A 398 6.20 33.59 -0.28
N LEU A 399 5.59 33.07 -1.36
CA LEU A 399 5.00 33.91 -2.41
C LEU A 399 3.85 34.78 -1.88
N LEU A 400 3.12 34.28 -0.89
CA LEU A 400 2.03 34.98 -0.21
C LEU A 400 2.43 35.57 1.14
N TRP A 401 3.71 35.83 1.41
CA TRP A 401 4.24 36.15 2.75
C TRP A 401 3.43 37.20 3.52
N LYS A 402 3.01 38.30 2.87
CA LYS A 402 2.20 39.35 3.51
C LYS A 402 0.88 38.82 4.07
N SER A 403 0.25 37.88 3.37
CA SER A 403 -0.97 37.22 3.81
C SER A 403 -0.68 36.10 4.82
N THR A 404 0.39 35.33 4.60
CA THR A 404 0.83 34.23 5.48
C THR A 404 1.11 34.72 6.90
N PHE A 405 1.84 35.83 7.05
CA PHE A 405 2.21 36.42 8.33
C PHE A 405 1.15 37.38 8.90
N SER A 406 -0.07 37.41 8.34
CA SER A 406 -1.19 38.06 9.03
C SER A 406 -1.47 37.33 10.35
N LYS A 407 -1.86 38.06 11.40
CA LYS A 407 -2.08 37.49 12.74
C LYS A 407 -3.03 36.27 12.68
N LYS A 408 -4.13 36.37 11.94
CA LYS A 408 -5.13 35.29 11.88
C LYS A 408 -4.65 34.11 11.03
N ASN A 409 -4.01 34.35 9.89
CA ASN A 409 -3.50 33.28 9.02
C ASN A 409 -2.34 32.52 9.67
N PHE A 410 -1.38 33.25 10.24
CA PHE A 410 -0.23 32.65 10.93
C PHE A 410 -0.67 31.68 12.03
N TRP A 411 -1.63 32.07 12.88
CA TRP A 411 -2.12 31.20 13.94
C TRP A 411 -2.90 29.97 13.42
N VAL A 412 -3.59 30.08 12.28
CA VAL A 412 -4.25 28.92 11.66
C VAL A 412 -3.21 27.95 11.11
N LEU A 413 -2.19 28.45 10.40
CA LEU A 413 -1.10 27.64 9.86
C LEU A 413 -0.26 27.00 10.97
N PHE A 414 0.08 27.77 12.01
CA PHE A 414 0.81 27.27 13.18
C PHE A 414 0.04 26.15 13.90
N LYS A 415 -1.27 26.32 14.13
CA LYS A 415 -2.13 25.25 14.68
C LYS A 415 -2.14 24.01 13.79
N ALA A 416 -2.11 24.19 12.47
CA ALA A 416 -2.06 23.08 11.54
C ALA A 416 -0.75 22.30 11.70
N VAL A 417 0.40 22.98 11.74
CA VAL A 417 1.72 22.37 11.96
C VAL A 417 1.76 21.61 13.29
N VAL A 418 1.34 22.24 14.39
CA VAL A 418 1.29 21.60 15.71
C VAL A 418 0.39 20.36 15.68
N ALA A 419 -0.79 20.44 15.05
CA ALA A 419 -1.68 19.29 14.92
C ALA A 419 -1.06 18.16 14.07
N ILE A 420 -0.41 18.49 12.95
CA ILE A 420 0.27 17.51 12.09
C ILE A 420 1.34 16.76 12.89
N VAL A 421 2.20 17.48 13.62
CA VAL A 421 3.24 16.85 14.43
C VAL A 421 2.61 15.94 15.48
N LEU A 422 1.70 16.45 16.32
CA LEU A 422 1.11 15.68 17.42
C LEU A 422 0.37 14.43 16.94
N LEU A 423 -0.39 14.52 15.84
CA LEU A 423 -1.13 13.37 15.28
C LEU A 423 -0.20 12.28 14.73
N ASN A 424 1.02 12.62 14.33
CA ASN A 424 1.94 11.70 13.64
C ASN A 424 3.20 11.34 14.45
N LEU A 425 3.35 11.82 15.69
CA LEU A 425 4.51 11.49 16.56
C LEU A 425 4.73 9.97 16.69
N TRP A 426 3.66 9.18 16.80
CA TRP A 426 3.72 7.72 16.89
C TRP A 426 4.44 7.03 15.70
N PHE A 427 4.49 7.70 14.55
CA PHE A 427 5.17 7.26 13.34
C PHE A 427 6.50 7.99 13.12
N ILE A 428 6.51 9.32 13.27
CA ILE A 428 7.71 10.15 13.06
C ILE A 428 8.84 9.78 14.02
N VAL A 429 8.54 9.55 15.30
CA VAL A 429 9.59 9.26 16.30
C VAL A 429 10.35 7.96 15.99
N PRO A 430 9.69 6.81 15.71
CA PRO A 430 10.38 5.60 15.26
C PRO A 430 11.22 5.79 13.98
N VAL A 431 10.68 6.47 12.96
CA VAL A 431 11.40 6.75 11.71
C VAL A 431 12.68 7.53 12.00
N MET A 432 12.57 8.64 12.74
CA MET A 432 13.72 9.50 13.05
C MET A 432 14.77 8.77 13.89
N ASP A 433 14.33 7.92 14.82
CA ASP A 433 15.22 7.11 15.64
C ASP A 433 16.07 6.14 14.79
N TYR A 434 15.46 5.49 13.80
CA TYR A 434 16.17 4.59 12.88
C TYR A 434 17.06 5.34 11.88
N LEU A 435 16.58 6.47 11.33
CA LEU A 435 17.38 7.31 10.43
C LEU A 435 18.61 7.91 11.13
N SER A 436 18.50 8.21 12.43
CA SER A 436 19.62 8.72 13.22
C SER A 436 20.63 7.67 13.68
N SER A 437 20.35 6.38 13.46
CA SER A 437 21.16 5.28 14.01
C SER A 437 22.46 5.00 13.26
N ALA A 438 22.55 5.37 11.97
CA ALA A 438 23.65 5.02 11.07
C ALA A 438 23.92 3.50 10.90
N VAL A 439 22.95 2.63 11.24
CA VAL A 439 23.12 1.16 11.18
C VAL A 439 22.56 0.52 9.89
N TYR A 440 21.76 1.25 9.11
CA TYR A 440 20.99 0.71 7.98
C TYR A 440 21.51 1.25 6.65
N VAL A 441 21.32 0.50 5.57
CA VAL A 441 21.73 0.89 4.21
C VAL A 441 21.23 2.29 3.84
N ILE A 442 19.99 2.65 4.17
CA ILE A 442 19.44 4.00 3.93
C ILE A 442 20.20 5.15 4.61
N ASN A 443 20.96 4.85 5.67
CA ASN A 443 21.75 5.84 6.39
C ASN A 443 23.17 6.00 5.83
N ASP A 444 23.63 5.07 5.00
CA ASP A 444 24.95 5.06 4.38
C ASP A 444 24.87 5.77 3.02
N PRO A 445 25.47 6.96 2.83
CA PRO A 445 25.38 7.69 1.58
C PRO A 445 26.07 7.02 0.37
N ASP A 446 27.04 6.14 0.62
CA ASP A 446 27.79 5.43 -0.42
C ASP A 446 27.02 4.19 -0.90
N MET A 447 26.30 3.51 0.01
CA MET A 447 25.40 2.39 -0.32
C MET A 447 23.99 2.82 -0.72
N TYR A 448 23.46 3.88 -0.11
CA TYR A 448 22.20 4.53 -0.49
C TYR A 448 22.43 5.38 -1.75
N THR A 449 22.61 4.63 -2.82
CA THR A 449 22.87 4.98 -4.21
C THR A 449 23.24 6.43 -4.55
N PRO A 450 24.41 6.64 -5.17
CA PRO A 450 24.81 7.91 -5.77
C PRO A 450 24.10 8.16 -7.11
N TYR A 451 22.78 7.99 -7.18
CA TYR A 451 22.02 8.31 -8.39
C TYR A 451 21.83 9.82 -8.50
N ARG A 452 22.36 10.42 -9.57
CA ARG A 452 22.09 11.81 -9.91
C ARG A 452 20.62 11.91 -10.32
N LEU A 453 19.84 12.77 -9.66
CA LEU A 453 18.42 12.95 -9.99
C LEU A 453 18.22 13.29 -11.48
N ASP A 454 19.18 13.97 -12.08
CA ASP A 454 19.19 14.36 -13.50
C ASP A 454 19.05 13.14 -14.44
N GLU A 455 19.69 12.02 -14.11
CA GLU A 455 19.63 10.77 -14.90
C GLU A 455 18.25 10.11 -14.84
N ARG A 456 17.44 10.50 -13.85
CA ARG A 456 16.10 10.00 -13.59
C ARG A 456 15.01 11.01 -13.90
N ALA A 457 15.36 12.17 -14.43
CA ALA A 457 14.39 13.20 -14.69
C ALA A 457 13.70 13.02 -16.06
N ALA A 458 12.45 13.44 -16.18
CA ALA A 458 11.72 13.32 -17.44
C ALA A 458 12.34 14.20 -18.54
N TYR A 459 12.31 13.74 -19.78
CA TYR A 459 12.56 14.60 -20.93
C TYR A 459 11.36 15.52 -21.16
N PRO A 460 11.55 16.80 -21.52
CA PRO A 460 10.44 17.72 -21.82
C PRO A 460 9.47 17.19 -22.88
N SER A 461 9.96 16.43 -23.86
CA SER A 461 9.11 15.77 -24.88
C SER A 461 8.13 14.77 -24.27
N GLN A 462 8.54 14.04 -23.22
CA GLN A 462 7.69 13.04 -22.55
C GLN A 462 6.47 13.68 -21.87
N LEU A 463 6.56 14.95 -21.46
CA LEU A 463 5.43 15.69 -20.91
C LEU A 463 4.26 15.81 -21.91
N PHE A 464 4.53 15.70 -23.22
CA PHE A 464 3.55 15.88 -24.30
C PHE A 464 3.18 14.58 -25.02
N MET A 465 3.76 13.44 -24.63
CA MET A 465 3.48 12.16 -25.29
C MET A 465 2.03 11.71 -25.07
N ASN A 466 1.48 11.05 -26.09
CA ASN A 466 0.14 10.45 -26.08
C ASN A 466 0.13 8.94 -26.43
N ILE A 467 1.31 8.40 -26.76
CA ILE A 467 1.59 6.98 -26.98
C ILE A 467 2.73 6.63 -26.02
N TYR A 468 2.65 5.48 -25.35
CA TYR A 468 3.53 5.18 -24.23
C TYR A 468 4.11 3.78 -24.34
N GLY A 469 5.31 3.57 -23.78
CA GLY A 469 5.69 2.26 -23.30
C GLY A 469 4.95 1.97 -22.01
N VAL A 470 4.44 0.76 -21.83
CA VAL A 470 3.75 0.37 -20.59
C VAL A 470 4.43 -0.78 -19.84
N THR A 471 5.48 -1.36 -20.43
CA THR A 471 6.21 -2.50 -19.88
C THR A 471 7.60 -2.13 -19.36
N GLY A 472 8.22 -1.06 -19.88
CA GLY A 472 9.57 -0.67 -19.48
C GLY A 472 9.63 0.22 -18.24
N SER A 473 10.77 0.14 -17.57
CA SER A 473 11.23 1.08 -16.57
C SER A 473 12.07 2.19 -17.21
N MET A 474 12.41 3.24 -16.45
CA MET A 474 13.33 4.26 -16.95
C MET A 474 14.72 3.66 -17.20
N GLN A 475 15.32 3.98 -18.34
CA GLN A 475 16.67 3.55 -18.73
C GLN A 475 17.44 4.72 -19.35
N TYR A 476 18.27 5.38 -18.54
CA TYR A 476 19.04 6.56 -18.96
C TYR A 476 19.81 6.34 -20.29
N SER A 477 20.40 5.16 -20.49
CA SER A 477 21.17 4.82 -21.70
C SER A 477 20.30 4.60 -22.96
N ALA A 478 19.01 4.32 -22.82
CA ALA A 478 18.09 4.03 -23.93
C ALA A 478 17.24 5.24 -24.36
N GLY A 479 17.41 6.39 -23.70
CA GLY A 479 16.54 7.55 -23.89
C GLY A 479 15.09 7.22 -23.54
N THR A 480 14.13 7.71 -24.32
CA THR A 480 12.68 7.59 -24.00
C THR A 480 12.01 6.30 -24.51
N GLN A 481 12.75 5.42 -25.18
CA GLN A 481 12.18 4.25 -25.84
C GLN A 481 11.67 3.23 -24.80
N ASN A 482 10.42 2.80 -24.95
CA ASN A 482 9.72 1.86 -24.05
C ASN A 482 9.60 2.33 -22.57
N GLU A 483 9.91 3.59 -22.27
CA GLU A 483 9.75 4.10 -20.90
C GLU A 483 8.27 4.29 -20.53
N MET A 484 8.00 4.20 -19.23
CA MET A 484 6.67 4.47 -18.67
C MET A 484 6.21 5.92 -18.98
N PRO A 485 4.89 6.19 -19.00
CA PRO A 485 4.39 7.54 -19.25
C PRO A 485 4.83 8.54 -18.18
N MET A 486 5.54 9.58 -18.60
CA MET A 486 5.91 10.74 -17.78
C MET A 486 5.13 11.99 -18.22
N THR A 487 3.80 11.91 -18.22
CA THR A 487 2.91 13.00 -18.65
C THR A 487 1.68 13.14 -17.76
N LEU A 488 1.11 14.35 -17.72
CA LEU A 488 -0.23 14.57 -17.19
C LEU A 488 -1.33 14.04 -18.13
N GLY A 489 -1.03 13.92 -19.42
CA GLY A 489 -1.94 13.55 -20.50
C GLY A 489 -2.49 14.75 -21.26
N SER A 490 -2.94 14.50 -22.50
CA SER A 490 -3.37 15.53 -23.45
C SER A 490 -4.57 16.36 -22.96
N SER A 491 -5.42 15.82 -22.09
CA SER A 491 -6.55 16.56 -21.50
C SER A 491 -6.11 17.81 -20.72
N TYR A 492 -5.00 17.74 -19.97
CA TYR A 492 -4.45 18.90 -19.25
C TYR A 492 -3.77 19.90 -20.18
N LEU A 493 -3.12 19.42 -21.24
CA LEU A 493 -2.56 20.29 -22.28
C LEU A 493 -3.66 21.12 -22.95
N LEU A 494 -4.75 20.47 -23.37
CA LEU A 494 -5.90 21.15 -23.99
C LEU A 494 -6.54 22.16 -23.03
N LEU A 495 -6.66 21.81 -21.74
CA LEU A 495 -7.13 22.74 -20.72
C LEU A 495 -6.21 23.96 -20.59
N PHE A 496 -4.89 23.74 -20.57
CA PHE A 496 -3.91 24.83 -20.48
C PHE A 496 -3.97 25.75 -21.70
N VAL A 497 -4.07 25.18 -22.91
CA VAL A 497 -4.25 25.95 -24.15
C VAL A 497 -5.57 26.73 -24.12
N ALA A 498 -6.68 26.12 -23.71
CA ALA A 498 -7.96 26.81 -23.59
C ALA A 498 -7.92 27.96 -22.57
N TRP A 499 -7.24 27.75 -21.44
CA TRP A 499 -6.98 28.80 -20.46
C TRP A 499 -6.07 29.90 -21.03
N PHE A 500 -5.03 29.56 -21.78
CA PHE A 500 -4.12 30.54 -22.37
C PHE A 500 -4.87 31.44 -23.37
N ILE A 501 -5.70 30.86 -24.24
CA ILE A 501 -6.46 31.60 -25.25
C ILE A 501 -7.55 32.47 -24.60
N TRP A 502 -8.43 31.89 -23.78
CA TRP A 502 -9.63 32.60 -23.28
C TRP A 502 -9.51 33.13 -21.86
N GLY A 503 -8.63 32.56 -21.05
CA GLY A 503 -8.38 32.99 -19.67
C GLY A 503 -7.53 34.27 -19.58
N THR A 504 -6.82 34.64 -20.65
CA THR A 504 -5.96 35.83 -20.70
C THR A 504 -6.56 37.01 -21.46
N GLU A 505 -7.73 36.83 -22.10
CA GLU A 505 -8.42 37.89 -22.84
C GLU A 505 -8.66 39.14 -21.98
N ARG A 506 -8.27 40.31 -22.51
CA ARG A 506 -8.50 41.59 -21.85
C ARG A 506 -9.98 41.96 -21.96
N THR A 507 -10.66 41.98 -20.82
CA THR A 507 -12.06 42.36 -20.69
C THR A 507 -12.22 43.57 -19.78
N THR A 508 -13.33 44.29 -19.91
CA THR A 508 -13.66 45.49 -19.11
C THR A 508 -14.00 45.17 -17.65
N GLU A 509 -14.43 43.94 -17.36
CA GLU A 509 -14.70 43.47 -15.99
C GLU A 509 -13.39 43.30 -15.19
N LYS A 510 -13.32 43.74 -13.93
CA LYS A 510 -12.15 43.51 -13.05
C LYS A 510 -12.03 42.03 -12.66
N ASP A 511 -10.84 41.45 -12.83
CA ASP A 511 -10.55 40.09 -12.39
C ASP A 511 -10.30 40.06 -10.89
N THR A 512 -11.20 39.44 -10.13
CA THR A 512 -10.99 39.26 -8.70
C THR A 512 -10.05 38.10 -8.39
N ASN A 513 -9.78 37.19 -9.34
CA ASN A 513 -9.03 35.95 -9.13
C ASN A 513 -7.66 35.92 -9.83
N LYS A 514 -7.25 36.98 -10.53
CA LYS A 514 -6.02 36.99 -11.34
C LYS A 514 -4.78 36.54 -10.56
N LYS A 515 -4.62 36.98 -9.31
CA LYS A 515 -3.48 36.56 -8.46
C LYS A 515 -3.49 35.05 -8.16
N GLU A 516 -4.66 34.48 -7.90
CA GLU A 516 -4.83 33.04 -7.64
C GLU A 516 -4.49 32.22 -8.89
N VAL A 517 -4.95 32.67 -10.06
CA VAL A 517 -4.65 32.04 -11.36
C VAL A 517 -3.15 32.02 -11.62
N TRP A 518 -2.46 33.16 -11.51
CA TRP A 518 -1.02 33.23 -11.76
C TRP A 518 -0.20 32.44 -10.74
N LEU A 519 -0.61 32.41 -9.46
CA LEU A 519 0.00 31.56 -8.45
C LEU A 519 -0.13 30.08 -8.84
N CYS A 520 -1.34 29.64 -9.21
CA CYS A 520 -1.61 28.27 -9.64
C CYS A 520 -0.73 27.85 -10.83
N ILE A 521 -0.57 28.73 -11.82
CA ILE A 521 0.24 28.45 -13.01
C ILE A 521 1.72 28.41 -12.65
N LEU A 522 2.21 29.38 -11.88
CA LEU A 522 3.62 29.43 -11.49
C LEU A 522 4.01 28.16 -10.72
N LEU A 523 3.19 27.73 -9.76
CA LEU A 523 3.43 26.49 -9.02
C LEU A 523 3.29 25.25 -9.93
N GLY A 524 2.31 25.22 -10.83
CA GLY A 524 2.13 24.12 -11.78
C GLY A 524 3.33 23.98 -12.75
N ILE A 525 3.83 25.08 -13.28
CA ILE A 525 4.99 25.11 -14.19
C ILE A 525 6.27 24.77 -13.42
N PHE A 526 6.49 25.29 -12.21
CA PHE A 526 7.62 24.88 -11.37
C PHE A 526 7.61 23.38 -11.11
N SER A 527 6.44 22.80 -10.82
CA SER A 527 6.29 21.36 -10.65
C SER A 527 6.62 20.57 -11.92
N LEU A 528 6.27 21.07 -13.11
CA LEU A 528 6.67 20.44 -14.37
C LEU A 528 8.18 20.56 -14.62
N VAL A 529 8.78 21.73 -14.36
CA VAL A 529 10.23 21.93 -14.52
C VAL A 529 11.01 21.02 -13.57
N PHE A 530 10.59 20.91 -12.31
CA PHE A 530 11.20 20.00 -11.34
C PHE A 530 11.04 18.53 -11.75
N ALA A 531 10.00 18.16 -12.50
CA ALA A 531 9.87 16.80 -13.01
C ALA A 531 10.89 16.46 -14.12
N THR A 532 11.57 17.46 -14.70
CA THR A 532 12.43 17.29 -15.89
C THR A 532 13.91 17.54 -15.61
N TYR A 533 14.77 17.05 -16.51
CA TYR A 533 16.22 17.30 -16.42
C TYR A 533 16.60 18.77 -16.61
N LEU A 534 15.65 19.64 -16.98
CA LEU A 534 15.88 21.09 -17.09
C LEU A 534 16.18 21.73 -15.75
N PHE A 535 15.73 21.12 -14.64
CA PHE A 535 16.11 21.57 -13.32
C PHE A 535 17.49 21.00 -12.96
N PRO A 536 18.49 21.84 -12.66
CA PRO A 536 19.88 21.40 -12.55
C PRO A 536 20.18 20.83 -11.15
N TYR A 537 19.70 19.62 -10.85
CA TYR A 537 19.80 19.03 -9.51
C TYR A 537 21.25 18.87 -9.07
N THR A 538 22.09 18.20 -9.88
CA THR A 538 23.48 17.95 -9.49
C THR A 538 24.25 19.27 -9.30
N ALA A 539 24.02 20.24 -10.20
CA ALA A 539 24.74 21.52 -10.11
C ALA A 539 24.38 22.28 -8.84
N LEU A 540 23.10 22.26 -8.45
CA LEU A 540 22.64 22.90 -7.21
C LEU A 540 23.18 22.19 -5.96
N ALA A 541 23.23 20.86 -5.94
CA ALA A 541 23.80 20.12 -4.82
C ALA A 541 25.31 20.35 -4.68
N ASN A 542 26.04 20.44 -5.80
CA ASN A 542 27.46 20.76 -5.80
C ASN A 542 27.75 22.18 -5.29
N ILE A 543 26.88 23.15 -5.57
CA ILE A 543 27.03 24.54 -5.09
C ILE A 543 26.58 24.66 -3.63
N PHE A 544 25.51 23.97 -3.26
CA PHE A 544 24.89 24.04 -1.93
C PHE A 544 24.82 22.63 -1.32
N PRO A 545 25.83 22.21 -0.53
CA PRO A 545 25.87 20.88 0.07
C PRO A 545 24.64 20.53 0.92
N ILE A 546 23.92 21.53 1.46
CA ILE A 546 22.65 21.32 2.18
C ILE A 546 21.55 20.70 1.31
N LEU A 547 21.67 20.76 -0.02
CA LEU A 547 20.72 20.18 -0.98
C LEU A 547 21.05 18.73 -1.35
N GLU A 548 22.22 18.20 -0.97
CA GLU A 548 22.65 16.83 -1.25
C GLU A 548 21.69 15.79 -0.62
N PHE A 549 21.24 16.03 0.61
CA PHE A 549 20.30 15.13 1.28
C PHE A 549 18.90 15.14 0.62
N PRO A 550 18.24 16.30 0.38
CA PRO A 550 16.99 16.34 -0.40
C PRO A 550 17.13 15.76 -1.81
N GLU A 551 18.26 15.99 -2.50
CA GLU A 551 18.53 15.41 -3.82
C GLU A 551 18.45 13.87 -3.75
N ARG A 552 19.13 13.25 -2.78
CA ARG A 552 19.12 11.79 -2.59
C ARG A 552 17.76 11.27 -2.10
N SER A 553 17.11 11.97 -1.17
CA SER A 553 15.80 11.58 -0.59
C SER A 553 14.69 11.49 -1.64
N LEU A 554 14.69 12.40 -2.62
CA LEU A 554 13.61 12.48 -3.61
C LEU A 554 13.54 11.25 -4.54
N GLN A 555 14.66 10.57 -4.77
CA GLN A 555 14.93 9.40 -5.65
C GLN A 555 14.51 9.54 -7.14
N TYR A 556 13.38 10.19 -7.42
CA TYR A 556 12.67 10.17 -8.71
C TYR A 556 11.95 11.50 -8.99
N PRO A 557 12.50 12.38 -9.86
CA PRO A 557 11.90 13.70 -10.15
C PRO A 557 10.50 13.62 -10.76
N TRP A 558 10.15 12.57 -11.50
CA TRP A 558 8.80 12.41 -12.06
C TRP A 558 7.69 12.42 -11.00
N ARG A 559 7.99 12.20 -9.71
CA ARG A 559 7.05 12.37 -8.58
C ARG A 559 6.45 13.78 -8.51
N PHE A 560 7.13 14.80 -9.02
CA PHE A 560 6.56 16.15 -9.16
C PHE A 560 5.35 16.21 -10.12
N LEU A 561 5.15 15.21 -10.99
CA LEU A 561 3.93 15.14 -11.83
C LEU A 561 2.65 14.95 -11.00
N SER A 562 2.72 14.32 -9.82
CA SER A 562 1.60 14.24 -8.88
C SER A 562 1.13 15.62 -8.42
N VAL A 563 2.09 16.51 -8.13
CA VAL A 563 1.83 17.88 -7.68
C VAL A 563 1.39 18.76 -8.86
N ALA A 564 1.98 18.58 -10.05
CA ALA A 564 1.53 19.25 -11.26
C ALA A 564 0.09 18.88 -11.61
N ALA A 565 -0.30 17.59 -11.51
CA ALA A 565 -1.68 17.15 -11.72
C ALA A 565 -2.67 17.88 -10.79
N LEU A 566 -2.31 18.08 -9.52
CA LEU A 566 -3.11 18.84 -8.55
C LEU A 566 -3.29 20.30 -9.02
N PHE A 567 -2.20 21.00 -9.36
CA PHE A 567 -2.26 22.40 -9.78
C PHE A 567 -2.98 22.60 -11.10
N PHE A 568 -2.78 21.74 -12.10
CA PHE A 568 -3.53 21.83 -13.35
C PHE A 568 -5.02 21.47 -13.18
N THR A 569 -5.37 20.63 -12.21
CA THR A 569 -6.78 20.43 -11.81
C THR A 569 -7.35 21.67 -11.13
N TRP A 570 -6.57 22.35 -10.28
CA TRP A 570 -6.98 23.63 -9.71
C TRP A 570 -7.14 24.71 -10.79
N LEU A 571 -6.28 24.74 -11.80
CA LEU A 571 -6.45 25.61 -12.96
C LEU A 571 -7.78 25.34 -13.68
N ALA A 572 -8.18 24.08 -13.82
CA ALA A 572 -9.50 23.73 -14.34
C ALA A 572 -10.61 24.37 -13.50
N CYS A 573 -10.49 24.26 -12.18
CA CYS A 573 -11.43 24.84 -11.22
C CYS A 573 -11.55 26.37 -11.41
N LEU A 574 -10.42 27.06 -11.54
CA LEU A 574 -10.36 28.51 -11.78
C LEU A 574 -10.93 28.91 -13.15
N PHE A 575 -10.62 28.15 -14.20
CA PHE A 575 -11.13 28.38 -15.55
C PHE A 575 -12.66 28.30 -15.59
N PHE A 576 -13.26 27.24 -15.05
CA PHE A 576 -14.72 27.08 -15.05
C PHE A 576 -15.43 28.05 -14.10
N ARG A 577 -14.75 28.50 -13.04
CA ARG A 577 -15.25 29.55 -12.11
C ARG A 577 -15.20 30.95 -12.73
N ASN A 578 -14.33 31.20 -13.70
CA ASN A 578 -14.08 32.53 -14.26
C ASN A 578 -15.32 33.09 -15.00
N LYS A 579 -15.97 34.13 -14.47
CA LYS A 579 -17.22 34.68 -15.02
C LYS A 579 -17.07 35.34 -16.40
N ARG A 580 -15.85 35.75 -16.78
CA ARG A 580 -15.57 36.41 -18.07
C ARG A 580 -15.70 35.49 -19.27
N ILE A 581 -15.49 34.20 -19.06
CA ILE A 581 -15.55 33.22 -20.14
C ILE A 581 -17.00 32.84 -20.37
N GLU A 582 -17.45 33.01 -21.61
CA GLU A 582 -18.79 32.64 -22.04
C GLU A 582 -19.13 31.20 -21.65
N LEU A 583 -20.37 31.00 -21.19
CA LEU A 583 -20.83 29.71 -20.72
C LEU A 583 -20.77 28.63 -21.81
N LYS A 584 -21.01 28.97 -23.08
CA LYS A 584 -20.89 28.05 -24.22
C LYS A 584 -19.45 27.56 -24.40
N LYS A 585 -18.46 28.46 -24.34
CA LYS A 585 -17.03 28.12 -24.40
C LYS A 585 -16.64 27.19 -23.25
N LYS A 586 -17.08 27.50 -22.03
CA LYS A 586 -16.86 26.62 -20.87
C LYS A 586 -17.42 25.22 -21.05
N TYR A 587 -18.67 25.10 -21.53
CA TYR A 587 -19.26 23.79 -21.77
C TYR A 587 -18.53 23.02 -22.87
N ALA A 588 -18.14 23.69 -23.96
CA ALA A 588 -17.35 23.07 -25.03
C ALA A 588 -16.01 22.54 -24.50
N VAL A 589 -15.25 23.37 -23.77
CA VAL A 589 -13.99 22.96 -23.14
C VAL A 589 -14.22 21.80 -22.18
N ALA A 590 -15.21 21.89 -21.29
CA ALA A 590 -15.52 20.83 -20.33
C ALA A 590 -15.80 19.50 -21.02
N VAL A 591 -16.62 19.49 -22.07
CA VAL A 591 -16.93 18.28 -22.84
C VAL A 591 -15.66 17.74 -23.50
N ILE A 592 -14.88 18.57 -24.19
CA ILE A 592 -13.66 18.14 -24.89
C ILE A 592 -12.64 17.58 -23.90
N VAL A 593 -12.30 18.29 -22.83
CA VAL A 593 -11.26 17.82 -21.89
C VAL A 593 -11.68 16.56 -21.14
N VAL A 594 -12.96 16.41 -20.81
CA VAL A 594 -13.48 15.18 -20.16
C VAL A 594 -13.51 14.02 -21.15
N LEU A 595 -13.96 14.22 -22.39
CA LEU A 595 -13.95 13.18 -23.41
C LEU A 595 -12.52 12.72 -23.71
N VAL A 596 -11.57 13.65 -23.86
CA VAL A 596 -10.15 13.33 -24.06
C VAL A 596 -9.57 12.62 -22.83
N ALA A 597 -9.90 13.04 -21.61
CA ALA A 597 -9.46 12.37 -20.38
C ALA A 597 -9.98 10.92 -20.28
N VAL A 598 -11.25 10.69 -20.64
CA VAL A 598 -11.85 9.35 -20.69
C VAL A 598 -11.21 8.51 -21.78
N TRP A 599 -11.07 9.06 -23.00
CA TRP A 599 -10.44 8.37 -24.12
C TRP A 599 -9.00 7.98 -23.81
N GLN A 600 -8.15 8.93 -23.40
CA GLN A 600 -6.74 8.65 -23.07
C GLN A 600 -6.61 7.64 -21.92
N GLY A 601 -7.51 7.72 -20.92
CA GLY A 601 -7.50 6.81 -19.78
C GLY A 601 -7.88 5.38 -20.19
N ILE A 602 -8.94 5.23 -21.00
CA ILE A 602 -9.35 3.93 -21.55
C ILE A 602 -8.29 3.36 -22.47
N SER A 603 -7.71 4.18 -23.37
CA SER A 603 -6.62 3.75 -24.25
C SER A 603 -5.40 3.27 -23.46
N PHE A 604 -4.98 4.03 -22.44
CA PHE A 604 -3.90 3.61 -21.53
C PHE A 604 -4.23 2.29 -20.82
N MET A 605 -5.43 2.17 -20.24
CA MET A 605 -5.87 0.97 -19.54
C MET A 605 -6.03 -0.25 -20.47
N SER A 606 -6.41 -0.03 -21.72
CA SER A 606 -6.43 -1.08 -22.74
C SER A 606 -5.02 -1.53 -23.07
N GLN A 607 -4.09 -0.59 -23.24
CA GLN A 607 -2.71 -0.89 -23.58
C GLN A 607 -2.02 -1.74 -22.49
N ILE A 608 -2.15 -1.37 -21.21
CA ILE A 608 -1.60 -2.16 -20.10
C ILE A 608 -2.20 -3.57 -20.04
N LEU A 609 -3.49 -3.75 -20.35
CA LEU A 609 -4.15 -5.06 -20.32
C LEU A 609 -3.72 -5.96 -21.49
N ASN A 610 -3.29 -5.38 -22.60
CA ASN A 610 -2.81 -6.13 -23.76
C ASN A 610 -1.31 -6.45 -23.68
N GLU A 611 -0.49 -5.54 -23.13
CA GLU A 611 0.97 -5.65 -23.17
C GLU A 611 1.59 -6.20 -21.88
N LYS A 612 0.96 -6.04 -20.71
CA LYS A 612 1.54 -6.53 -19.46
C LYS A 612 1.24 -8.00 -19.23
N SER A 613 2.26 -8.72 -18.77
CA SER A 613 2.09 -10.10 -18.31
C SER A 613 1.21 -10.18 -17.06
N PRO A 614 0.31 -11.18 -16.98
CA PRO A 614 -0.53 -11.39 -15.82
C PRO A 614 0.31 -11.86 -14.62
N TYR A 615 0.17 -11.20 -13.48
CA TYR A 615 0.81 -11.56 -12.21
C TYR A 615 -0.23 -12.19 -11.28
N ARG A 616 -0.10 -13.49 -11.02
CA ARG A 616 -1.13 -14.29 -10.34
C ARG A 616 -0.63 -14.81 -9.02
N ILE A 617 -1.10 -14.22 -7.92
CA ILE A 617 -0.71 -14.62 -6.57
C ILE A 617 -1.90 -14.60 -5.60
N TYR A 618 -2.05 -15.69 -4.83
CA TYR A 618 -3.22 -15.90 -3.99
C TYR A 618 -2.89 -16.01 -2.51
N GLN A 619 -1.77 -16.65 -2.16
CA GLN A 619 -1.33 -16.81 -0.78
C GLN A 619 0.16 -16.51 -0.60
N GLU A 620 0.54 -16.36 0.67
CA GLU A 620 1.93 -16.20 1.13
C GLU A 620 2.87 -17.28 0.57
N GLY A 621 2.37 -18.52 0.47
CA GLY A 621 3.13 -19.66 -0.05
C GLY A 621 3.55 -19.52 -1.52
N ASN A 622 3.04 -18.53 -2.25
CA ASN A 622 3.39 -18.26 -3.65
C ASN A 622 4.47 -17.18 -3.83
N PHE A 623 4.93 -16.53 -2.76
CA PHE A 623 5.93 -15.46 -2.82
C PHE A 623 7.35 -15.99 -2.56
N THR A 624 8.33 -15.34 -3.18
CA THR A 624 9.64 -15.20 -2.55
C THR A 624 9.52 -14.23 -1.38
N THR A 625 10.16 -14.54 -0.27
CA THR A 625 10.16 -13.67 0.93
C THR A 625 11.24 -12.60 0.88
N CYS A 626 12.06 -12.58 -0.18
CA CYS A 626 13.24 -11.72 -0.32
C CYS A 626 13.01 -10.47 -1.20
N GLU A 627 11.76 -10.11 -1.49
CA GLU A 627 11.39 -8.92 -2.27
C GLU A 627 11.55 -7.63 -1.44
N VAL A 628 12.80 -7.20 -1.26
CA VAL A 628 13.18 -6.01 -0.48
C VAL A 628 13.46 -4.76 -1.32
N MET A 629 13.07 -4.76 -2.61
CA MET A 629 13.47 -3.74 -3.59
C MET A 629 15.01 -3.59 -3.62
N ASN A 630 15.55 -2.44 -3.22
CA ASN A 630 16.99 -2.19 -3.14
C ASN A 630 17.60 -2.56 -1.77
N GLY A 631 16.85 -3.18 -0.86
CA GLY A 631 17.35 -3.55 0.47
C GLY A 631 17.63 -2.37 1.39
N GLU A 632 16.99 -1.21 1.17
CA GLU A 632 17.27 0.06 1.87
C GLU A 632 17.21 -0.04 3.40
N TYR A 633 16.44 -0.98 3.96
CA TYR A 633 16.26 -1.15 5.41
C TYR A 633 16.98 -2.38 5.97
N LEU A 634 17.87 -2.98 5.19
CA LEU A 634 18.80 -3.98 5.71
C LEU A 634 19.82 -3.30 6.63
N PRO A 635 20.28 -3.99 7.68
CA PRO A 635 21.55 -3.62 8.32
C PRO A 635 22.68 -3.50 7.27
N ILE A 636 23.62 -2.61 7.50
CA ILE A 636 24.83 -2.51 6.65
C ILE A 636 25.55 -3.87 6.65
N ASP A 637 26.22 -4.21 5.53
CA ASP A 637 26.92 -5.47 5.30
C ASP A 637 26.05 -6.74 5.33
N SER A 638 24.75 -6.60 5.05
CA SER A 638 23.85 -7.76 4.93
C SER A 638 23.98 -8.45 3.57
N ASP A 639 24.27 -9.75 3.57
CA ASP A 639 24.15 -10.62 2.40
C ASP A 639 22.93 -11.55 2.53
N ILE A 640 22.05 -11.52 1.54
CA ILE A 640 20.83 -12.35 1.52
C ILE A 640 21.18 -13.83 1.32
N GLU A 641 22.31 -14.14 0.67
CA GLU A 641 22.74 -15.52 0.43
C GLU A 641 23.11 -16.25 1.74
N ASP A 642 23.50 -15.52 2.78
CA ASP A 642 23.85 -16.06 4.10
C ASP A 642 22.62 -16.38 4.98
N TYR A 643 21.40 -16.03 4.54
CA TYR A 643 20.19 -16.17 5.33
C TYR A 643 19.71 -17.61 5.44
N VAL A 644 20.20 -18.28 6.48
CA VAL A 644 19.80 -19.64 6.85
C VAL A 644 18.81 -19.66 8.01
N ASN A 645 17.76 -20.49 7.92
CA ASN A 645 16.78 -20.65 9.00
C ASN A 645 17.25 -21.68 10.06
N LYS A 646 18.45 -21.48 10.61
CA LYS A 646 19.02 -22.31 11.68
C LYS A 646 19.93 -21.47 12.57
N LEU A 647 20.13 -21.94 13.80
CA LEU A 647 21.16 -21.41 14.70
C LEU A 647 22.55 -21.77 14.15
N THR A 648 23.51 -20.84 14.23
CA THR A 648 24.92 -21.12 13.92
C THR A 648 25.75 -20.95 15.19
N TYR A 649 26.41 -22.03 15.62
CA TYR A 649 27.25 -22.05 16.82
C TYR A 649 28.27 -23.21 16.76
N ASP A 650 29.30 -23.15 17.60
CA ASP A 650 30.24 -24.26 17.80
C ASP A 650 29.61 -25.35 18.68
N VAL A 651 29.22 -26.47 18.05
CA VAL A 651 28.57 -27.61 18.71
C VAL A 651 29.48 -28.28 19.75
N SER A 652 30.80 -28.10 19.66
CA SER A 652 31.74 -28.63 20.66
C SER A 652 31.75 -27.81 21.95
N LYS A 653 31.27 -26.56 21.90
CA LYS A 653 31.34 -25.59 23.02
C LYS A 653 29.97 -25.19 23.57
N ILE A 654 28.94 -25.13 22.73
CA ILE A 654 27.56 -24.81 23.12
C ILE A 654 26.68 -26.03 22.92
N LYS A 655 25.91 -26.37 23.96
CA LYS A 655 24.80 -27.32 23.87
C LYS A 655 23.48 -26.56 23.85
N VAL A 656 22.68 -26.75 22.80
CA VAL A 656 21.30 -26.24 22.72
C VAL A 656 20.34 -27.37 23.09
N ASP A 657 19.60 -27.22 24.19
CA ASP A 657 18.61 -28.22 24.62
C ASP A 657 17.34 -28.12 23.76
N PHE A 658 16.87 -26.91 23.51
CA PHE A 658 15.78 -26.62 22.57
C PHE A 658 15.85 -25.18 22.09
N TRP A 659 15.24 -24.92 20.94
CA TRP A 659 14.89 -23.57 20.52
C TRP A 659 13.55 -23.60 19.81
N ASN A 660 12.71 -22.60 20.09
CA ASN A 660 11.40 -22.41 19.50
C ASN A 660 11.34 -21.02 18.91
N ARG A 661 10.78 -20.93 17.70
CA ARG A 661 10.55 -19.65 17.02
C ARG A 661 9.06 -19.36 16.95
N TYR A 662 8.70 -18.17 17.43
CA TYR A 662 7.37 -17.60 17.29
C TYR A 662 7.49 -16.27 16.53
N TYR A 663 7.33 -16.32 15.20
CA TYR A 663 7.54 -15.17 14.30
C TYR A 663 8.93 -14.53 14.50
N ASN A 664 8.97 -13.30 15.02
CA ASN A 664 10.19 -12.54 15.31
C ASN A 664 10.65 -12.67 16.77
N SER A 665 10.12 -13.64 17.52
CA SER A 665 10.55 -13.97 18.89
C SER A 665 11.13 -15.37 18.92
N ILE A 666 12.27 -15.53 19.60
CA ILE A 666 12.95 -16.82 19.74
C ILE A 666 13.14 -17.12 21.21
N GLU A 667 12.73 -18.30 21.62
CA GLU A 667 13.00 -18.87 22.94
C GLU A 667 14.03 -19.98 22.79
N LEU A 668 15.06 -19.96 23.61
CA LEU A 668 16.25 -20.78 23.47
C LEU A 668 16.73 -21.22 24.85
N LYS A 669 16.88 -22.53 25.06
CA LYS A 669 17.59 -23.06 26.22
C LYS A 669 18.93 -23.62 25.78
N LEU A 670 20.00 -23.10 26.37
CA LEU A 670 21.35 -23.51 26.04
C LEU A 670 22.27 -23.56 27.25
N THR A 671 23.37 -24.28 27.09
CA THR A 671 24.47 -24.36 28.03
C THR A 671 25.78 -24.04 27.34
N ASN A 672 26.56 -23.11 27.89
CA ASN A 672 27.96 -22.91 27.48
C ASN A 672 28.86 -23.83 28.30
N MET A 673 29.44 -24.82 27.62
CA MET A 673 30.34 -25.82 28.20
C MET A 673 31.80 -25.35 28.23
N ALA A 674 32.12 -24.26 27.53
CA ALA A 674 33.45 -23.67 27.52
C ALA A 674 33.69 -22.76 28.75
N GLN A 675 34.97 -22.55 29.06
CA GLN A 675 35.42 -21.63 30.12
C GLN A 675 35.57 -20.17 29.62
N GLU A 676 35.16 -19.90 28.38
CA GLU A 676 35.23 -18.59 27.72
C GLU A 676 33.86 -18.21 27.14
N ILE A 677 33.69 -16.93 26.80
CA ILE A 677 32.47 -16.45 26.13
C ILE A 677 32.37 -17.10 24.74
N GLN A 678 31.20 -17.63 24.41
CA GLN A 678 30.90 -18.17 23.09
C GLN A 678 29.84 -17.36 22.38
N GLN A 679 29.82 -17.42 21.05
CA GLN A 679 28.82 -16.75 20.23
C GLN A 679 27.84 -17.76 19.63
N ILE A 680 26.58 -17.35 19.59
CA ILE A 680 25.53 -18.03 18.85
C ILE A 680 24.82 -17.03 17.95
N GLU A 681 24.76 -17.34 16.66
CA GLU A 681 24.04 -16.56 15.67
C GLU A 681 22.60 -17.06 15.58
N ILE A 682 21.68 -16.11 15.57
CA ILE A 682 20.25 -16.32 15.58
C ILE A 682 19.70 -15.94 14.19
N PRO A 683 18.77 -16.72 13.59
CA PRO A 683 18.22 -16.47 12.26
C PRO A 683 17.18 -15.32 12.25
N ILE A 684 17.56 -14.16 12.78
CA ILE A 684 16.80 -12.90 12.82
C ILE A 684 17.77 -11.76 12.55
N LEU A 685 17.36 -10.77 11.76
CA LEU A 685 18.15 -9.55 11.54
C LEU A 685 18.19 -8.67 12.79
N TYR A 686 19.37 -8.14 13.08
CA TYR A 686 19.61 -7.25 14.19
C TYR A 686 19.08 -5.84 13.89
N TYR A 687 17.87 -5.57 14.37
CA TYR A 687 17.29 -4.23 14.42
C TYR A 687 17.41 -3.60 15.81
N LYS A 688 17.60 -2.27 15.88
CA LYS A 688 17.71 -1.52 17.12
C LYS A 688 16.42 -1.67 17.93
N GLY A 689 16.49 -2.37 19.06
CA GLY A 689 15.34 -2.64 19.94
C GLY A 689 15.16 -4.11 20.27
N TYR A 690 15.84 -5.04 19.58
CA TYR A 690 15.94 -6.42 20.06
C TYR A 690 16.65 -6.49 21.40
N LYS A 691 16.20 -7.42 22.26
CA LYS A 691 16.80 -7.73 23.56
C LYS A 691 16.79 -9.23 23.78
N ALA A 692 17.80 -9.74 24.45
CA ALA A 692 17.91 -11.12 24.91
C ALA A 692 17.73 -11.16 26.44
N GLU A 693 16.54 -11.55 26.92
CA GLU A 693 16.16 -11.56 28.33
C GLU A 693 16.30 -12.97 28.91
N ILE A 694 16.94 -13.10 30.08
CA ILE A 694 17.14 -14.39 30.77
C ILE A 694 15.92 -14.69 31.64
N ASN A 695 15.48 -15.95 31.65
CA ASN A 695 14.33 -16.40 32.44
C ASN A 695 14.67 -16.43 33.94
N GLY A 696 14.40 -15.33 34.65
CA GLY A 696 14.82 -15.12 36.04
C GLY A 696 15.37 -13.73 36.33
N GLY A 697 15.61 -12.93 35.28
CA GLY A 697 16.10 -11.56 35.35
C GLY A 697 17.52 -11.41 34.81
N GLY A 698 17.77 -10.27 34.15
CA GLY A 698 19.04 -9.99 33.47
C GLY A 698 18.91 -10.07 31.94
N GLN A 699 19.96 -9.64 31.25
CA GLN A 699 20.03 -9.59 29.80
C GLN A 699 21.40 -10.04 29.30
N LEU A 700 21.41 -10.73 28.17
CA LEU A 700 22.64 -11.04 27.44
C LEU A 700 22.94 -9.95 26.42
N GLY A 701 24.23 -9.70 26.19
CA GLY A 701 24.67 -8.78 25.15
C GLY A 701 24.40 -9.37 23.76
N ILE A 702 23.79 -8.56 22.90
CA ILE A 702 23.59 -8.88 21.49
C ILE A 702 24.20 -7.79 20.59
N ASN A 703 24.68 -8.19 19.43
CA ASN A 703 25.26 -7.32 18.41
C ASN A 703 24.93 -7.82 17.01
N ALA A 704 25.23 -7.03 15.99
CA ALA A 704 25.21 -7.51 14.61
C ALA A 704 26.34 -8.55 14.43
N GLY A 705 25.98 -9.71 13.92
CA GLY A 705 26.88 -10.79 13.51
C GLY A 705 26.96 -10.91 12.00
N THR A 706 27.17 -12.13 11.51
CA THR A 706 27.28 -12.42 10.07
C THR A 706 26.04 -11.99 9.32
N SER A 707 26.22 -11.17 8.27
CA SER A 707 25.15 -10.66 7.41
C SER A 707 24.03 -9.97 8.18
N GLY A 708 24.40 -9.18 9.20
CA GLY A 708 23.46 -8.36 9.97
C GLY A 708 22.53 -9.16 10.89
N ARG A 709 22.77 -10.46 11.10
CA ARG A 709 21.98 -11.30 12.02
C ARG A 709 22.28 -10.97 13.48
N ILE A 710 21.40 -11.39 14.38
CA ILE A 710 21.62 -11.26 15.82
C ILE A 710 22.71 -12.25 16.26
N SER A 711 23.83 -11.72 16.73
CA SER A 711 24.87 -12.46 17.44
C SER A 711 24.69 -12.27 18.94
N MET A 712 24.63 -13.35 19.70
CA MET A 712 24.46 -13.31 21.15
C MET A 712 25.68 -13.87 21.88
N ASN A 713 26.20 -13.11 22.85
CA ASN A 713 27.35 -13.48 23.66
C ASN A 713 26.89 -14.29 24.87
N ILE A 714 27.33 -15.56 24.94
CA ILE A 714 26.99 -16.50 26.01
C ILE A 714 28.15 -16.61 27.01
N PRO A 715 27.99 -16.16 28.28
CA PRO A 715 29.03 -16.28 29.30
C PRO A 715 29.43 -17.72 29.60
N ALA A 716 30.65 -17.93 30.08
CA ALA A 716 31.13 -19.23 30.54
C ALA A 716 30.22 -19.80 31.64
N GLY A 717 29.89 -21.09 31.55
CA GLY A 717 29.00 -21.76 32.52
C GLY A 717 27.54 -21.31 32.50
N PHE A 718 27.12 -20.48 31.54
CA PHE A 718 25.72 -20.09 31.37
C PHE A 718 24.85 -21.33 31.12
N ASN A 719 23.74 -21.47 31.84
CA ASN A 719 22.77 -22.55 31.68
C ASN A 719 21.37 -22.05 32.04
N ASP A 720 20.71 -21.42 31.08
CA ASP A 720 19.37 -20.88 31.29
C ASP A 720 18.61 -20.77 29.96
N THR A 721 17.34 -20.40 30.06
CA THR A 721 16.49 -20.05 28.93
C THR A 721 16.58 -18.55 28.65
N VAL A 722 16.74 -18.21 27.38
CA VAL A 722 16.79 -16.85 26.86
C VAL A 722 15.62 -16.60 25.92
N LEU A 723 14.94 -15.46 26.11
CA LEU A 723 13.92 -14.96 25.20
C LEU A 723 14.47 -13.76 24.42
N ILE A 724 14.58 -13.92 23.10
CA ILE A 724 14.97 -12.87 22.17
C ILE A 724 13.71 -12.29 21.55
N SER A 725 13.46 -11.00 21.74
CA SER A 725 12.30 -10.31 21.16
C SER A 725 12.56 -8.82 20.97
N PHE A 726 11.83 -8.22 20.03
CA PHE A 726 11.85 -6.78 19.83
C PHE A 726 11.06 -6.06 20.94
N LYS A 727 11.69 -5.08 21.60
CA LYS A 727 11.09 -4.26 22.64
C LYS A 727 11.20 -2.79 22.26
N GLU A 728 10.06 -2.17 21.97
CA GLU A 728 10.03 -0.76 21.60
C GLU A 728 10.55 0.12 22.76
N PRO A 729 11.37 1.12 22.46
CA PRO A 729 11.80 2.09 23.45
C PRO A 729 10.63 2.82 24.11
N TRP A 730 10.78 3.21 25.39
CA TRP A 730 9.73 3.88 26.15
C TRP A 730 9.25 5.18 25.49
N TYR A 731 10.13 5.92 24.82
CA TYR A 731 9.78 7.17 24.14
C TYR A 731 8.94 6.95 22.87
N TRP A 732 9.02 5.77 22.23
CA TRP A 732 8.07 5.39 21.17
C TRP A 732 6.67 5.23 21.76
N ARG A 733 6.57 4.53 22.89
CA ARG A 733 5.29 4.31 23.60
C ARG A 733 4.67 5.62 24.10
N CYS A 734 5.47 6.54 24.62
CA CYS A 734 5.01 7.89 24.95
C CYS A 734 4.48 8.64 23.72
N SER A 735 5.17 8.54 22.58
CA SER A 735 4.76 9.20 21.33
C SER A 735 3.44 8.64 20.79
N GLU A 736 3.22 7.33 20.91
CA GLU A 736 1.95 6.68 20.61
C GLU A 736 0.80 7.20 21.47
N ILE A 737 1.00 7.32 22.79
CA ILE A 737 0.00 7.86 23.72
C ILE A 737 -0.36 9.31 23.35
N VAL A 738 0.65 10.16 23.08
CA VAL A 738 0.42 11.56 22.71
C VAL A 738 -0.38 11.67 21.42
N SER A 739 -0.01 10.91 20.37
CA SER A 739 -0.78 10.90 19.13
C SER A 739 -2.19 10.37 19.32
N PHE A 740 -2.38 9.31 20.12
CA PHE A 740 -3.70 8.79 20.44
C PHE A 740 -4.58 9.84 21.12
N MET A 741 -4.05 10.55 22.13
CA MET A 741 -4.75 11.65 22.79
C MET A 741 -5.09 12.78 21.82
N ALA A 742 -4.18 13.12 20.89
CA ALA A 742 -4.42 14.13 19.87
C ALA A 742 -5.55 13.72 18.90
N TYR A 743 -5.60 12.45 18.47
CA TYR A 743 -6.71 11.92 17.67
C TYR A 743 -8.04 11.99 18.44
N MET A 744 -8.05 11.56 19.71
CA MET A 744 -9.26 11.60 20.55
C MET A 744 -9.76 13.02 20.77
N PHE A 745 -8.86 13.97 21.01
CA PHE A 745 -9.20 15.39 21.11
C PHE A 745 -9.79 15.90 19.79
N LEU A 746 -9.17 15.59 18.66
CA LEU A 746 -9.68 16.02 17.34
C LEU A 746 -11.09 15.46 17.08
N ILE A 747 -11.30 14.17 17.30
CA ILE A 747 -12.62 13.51 17.15
C ILE A 747 -13.64 14.17 18.08
N TRP A 748 -13.29 14.39 19.35
CA TRP A 748 -14.15 15.04 20.32
C TRP A 748 -14.55 16.45 19.87
N THR A 749 -13.60 17.26 19.38
CA THR A 749 -13.92 18.62 18.89
C THR A 749 -14.84 18.61 17.67
N ILE A 750 -14.70 17.64 16.77
CA ILE A 750 -15.57 17.47 15.60
C ILE A 750 -16.98 17.09 16.06
N ILE A 751 -17.11 16.11 16.95
CA ILE A 751 -18.41 15.64 17.47
C ILE A 751 -19.12 16.73 18.27
N PHE A 752 -18.40 17.41 19.18
CA PHE A 752 -18.96 18.47 20.01
C PHE A 752 -19.53 19.60 19.15
N LYS A 753 -18.76 20.08 18.16
CA LYS A 753 -19.20 21.12 17.22
C LYS A 753 -20.36 20.66 16.34
N TRP A 754 -20.38 19.39 15.93
CA TRP A 754 -21.51 18.84 15.18
C TRP A 754 -22.79 18.85 16.02
N ARG A 755 -22.73 18.49 17.30
CA ARG A 755 -23.87 18.57 18.23
C ARG A 755 -24.35 20.00 18.44
N GLU A 756 -23.44 20.94 18.65
CA GLU A 756 -23.77 22.37 18.80
C GLU A 756 -24.49 22.93 17.56
N SER A 757 -24.05 22.53 16.35
CA SER A 757 -24.72 22.93 15.11
C SER A 757 -26.13 22.38 14.96
N ARG A 758 -26.42 21.18 15.50
CA ARG A 758 -27.78 20.60 15.54
C ARG A 758 -28.65 21.25 16.61
N GLY A 759 -28.13 21.46 17.82
CA GLY A 759 -28.87 22.07 18.91
C GLY A 759 -29.34 23.50 18.58
N ASN A 760 -28.55 24.26 17.82
CA ASN A 760 -28.96 25.58 17.32
C ASN A 760 -29.95 25.52 16.14
N TYR A 761 -30.02 24.40 15.41
CA TYR A 761 -30.99 24.18 14.34
C TYR A 761 -32.36 23.74 14.88
N ASP A 762 -32.36 22.92 15.94
CA ASP A 762 -33.57 22.46 16.63
C ASP A 762 -34.18 23.52 17.57
N ARG A 763 -33.44 24.59 17.91
CA ARG A 763 -33.95 25.77 18.65
C ARG A 763 -34.48 26.89 17.76
N LYS A 764 -34.19 26.84 16.45
CA LYS A 764 -34.60 27.86 15.46
C LYS A 764 -35.76 27.41 14.57
N ASN A 765 -36.16 26.15 14.67
CA ASN A 765 -37.41 25.60 14.15
C ASN A 765 -38.25 25.13 15.34
#